data_AF-A0A1M5UTY5-F1
#
_entry.id   AF-A0A1M5UTY5-F1
#
_cell.length_a   1.000
_cell.length_b   1.000
_cell.length_c   1.000
_cell.angle_alpha   90.00
_cell.angle_beta   90.00
_cell.angle_gamma   90.00
#
_symmetry.space_group_name_H-M   'P 1'
#
loop_
_entity.id
_entity.type
_entity.pdbx_description
1 polymer ?
#
loop_
_entity_poly.entity_id
_entity_poly.type
_entity_poly.pdbx_seq_one_letter_code
_entity_poly.pdbx_strand_id
1 'polypeptide(L)'
;MKNMNEHLGFCSVAVGAFALALGLAACGDGESSNGPANDDDSSSSSVILSSSSSVILSDSEGSSSSKANWSYLNPDIDYGEFTDERDGQVYKTVTIGTQIWMAENLNYAYTGVKFNYEGYTSDSTSWCYENKASNCDKYGRLYTWSAVMDSAAQFNVNAGTKCGYGKTCTPNSPHRGICPEGWHVPNDAEWNTLWTVVGGTRIAAAKLKSTSGWGYKGNGTDSFGFTVLPAGLRGIDDGDFMREEGIADFWSSGEYKSYSAYSWTFHCDYGDVARIRVEKYEGYSVRCLRDSDEGGGASSSSSQAKPTNSSSSVKYGSLNDSRDGRTYKTVSIGTQTWMAENLNYNTNKSYCYESETRNCSKYGRLYEWSAAMDACPTGWHLPSYTEWDTLWTAVGGISSAGRSLKSTSGWFSGGNGTDSFDFAVLPAGYRGDDEHSYDEGESTIFWSSTELYRNYAYGWFFNYNIDDVPDAWLNKLNSGAYVRCLRDSSEGSETSSSSSVEYGSLTDSRDGQNYKTITIGTQTWMAENLNYNPGDVSSMGSYAWSGCYGDGGYDYSSNKNLTAEEIAANCTTYGRLYTWEVAMDEAACTYGKTCGVSLNPTTPVRGVCPQGWHLPSYREFETLINYIDPSFGYGHTSKVSSSTAGEFLKYKSGWKFGGNGTDTYGFSALPGGGREIAGEFDYIGYDANFWSSGEDYSNNAFFLDLDSAEESAILNYSNKNNAKSVRCLQD
;
A
#
# COMPACT_ATOMS: atom_id res chain seq x y z
N MET A 1 4.30 55.83 -8.40
CA MET A 1 3.61 56.12 -7.13
C MET A 1 2.23 55.47 -7.15
N LYS A 2 2.14 54.22 -6.70
CA LYS A 2 0.96 53.49 -6.21
C LYS A 2 1.47 52.12 -5.77
N ASN A 3 1.07 51.66 -4.59
CA ASN A 3 1.68 50.49 -3.96
C ASN A 3 0.97 49.19 -4.36
N MET A 4 1.69 48.09 -4.22
CA MET A 4 1.11 46.77 -3.98
C MET A 4 0.26 46.80 -2.69
N ASN A 5 -0.66 45.85 -2.55
CA ASN A 5 -0.92 45.25 -1.25
C ASN A 5 -1.31 43.78 -1.46
N GLU A 6 -0.71 42.90 -0.67
CA GLU A 6 -0.95 41.46 -0.71
C GLU A 6 -2.11 41.11 0.24
N HIS A 7 -2.76 39.97 0.02
CA HIS A 7 -3.67 39.38 1.00
C HIS A 7 -3.19 37.97 1.36
N LEU A 8 -2.42 37.90 2.46
CA LEU A 8 -2.22 36.66 3.21
C LEU A 8 -3.54 36.29 3.91
N GLY A 9 -3.90 35.01 3.84
CA GLY A 9 -5.10 34.46 4.49
C GLY A 9 -4.77 33.18 5.25
N PHE A 10 -4.32 33.32 6.51
CA PHE A 10 -4.35 32.19 7.45
C PHE A 10 -5.79 31.96 7.91
N CYS A 11 -6.20 30.70 8.04
CA CYS A 11 -7.30 30.30 8.92
C CYS A 11 -6.98 28.95 9.58
N SER A 12 -7.54 28.73 10.76
CA SER A 12 -7.03 27.73 11.72
C SER A 12 -7.81 26.42 11.74
N VAL A 13 -7.14 25.36 12.20
CA VAL A 13 -7.79 24.11 12.63
C VAL A 13 -8.81 24.40 13.74
N ALA A 14 -10.03 23.85 13.60
CA ALA A 14 -11.05 23.88 14.64
C ALA A 14 -11.75 22.51 14.72
N VAL A 15 -11.38 21.70 15.72
CA VAL A 15 -12.07 20.44 16.03
C VAL A 15 -13.31 20.77 16.87
N GLY A 16 -14.49 20.64 16.28
CA GLY A 16 -15.78 20.99 16.92
C GLY A 16 -16.50 19.77 17.50
N ALA A 17 -16.30 19.48 18.78
CA ALA A 17 -17.18 18.57 19.52
C ALA A 17 -18.47 19.30 19.93
N PHE A 18 -19.63 18.66 19.76
CA PHE A 18 -20.93 19.21 20.17
C PHE A 18 -21.58 18.38 21.27
N ALA A 19 -22.12 19.06 22.29
CA ALA A 19 -22.88 18.49 23.39
C ALA A 19 -24.27 19.16 23.49
N LEU A 20 -25.23 18.46 24.10
CA LEU A 20 -26.62 18.90 24.22
C LEU A 20 -26.79 20.09 25.19
N ALA A 21 -27.69 21.02 24.82
CA ALA A 21 -28.53 21.76 25.75
C ALA A 21 -29.83 22.24 25.05
N LEU A 22 -30.93 22.39 25.80
CA LEU A 22 -32.24 22.80 25.28
C LEU A 22 -32.47 24.33 25.39
N GLY A 23 -33.30 24.88 24.50
CA GLY A 23 -33.87 26.22 24.63
C GLY A 23 -35.13 26.39 23.77
N LEU A 24 -36.21 26.95 24.33
CA LEU A 24 -37.51 27.14 23.66
C LEU A 24 -37.75 28.63 23.30
N ALA A 25 -38.52 28.86 22.23
CA ALA A 25 -39.73 29.74 22.17
C ALA A 25 -39.87 30.68 20.94
N ALA A 26 -40.76 30.26 20.01
CA ALA A 26 -41.98 30.97 19.58
C ALA A 26 -41.96 32.32 18.78
N CYS A 27 -42.60 32.24 17.59
CA CYS A 27 -43.55 33.18 16.95
C CYS A 27 -43.08 34.50 16.28
N GLY A 28 -43.72 34.83 15.14
CA GLY A 28 -43.68 36.14 14.46
C GLY A 28 -44.10 36.07 12.97
N ASP A 29 -45.36 36.40 12.66
CA ASP A 29 -45.98 36.25 11.32
C ASP A 29 -45.98 37.53 10.43
N GLY A 30 -46.24 37.35 9.12
CA GLY A 30 -46.58 38.40 8.11
C GLY A 30 -46.09 38.01 6.70
N GLU A 31 -46.89 37.78 5.64
CA GLU A 31 -47.94 38.61 4.97
C GLU A 31 -47.42 39.97 4.42
N SER A 32 -47.72 40.47 3.21
CA SER A 32 -48.36 39.96 1.95
C SER A 32 -48.14 41.02 0.82
N SER A 33 -48.49 40.96 -0.48
CA SER A 33 -48.94 39.93 -1.46
C SER A 33 -48.96 40.53 -2.90
N ASN A 34 -49.06 39.69 -3.96
CA ASN A 34 -49.30 40.02 -5.40
C ASN A 34 -48.12 40.66 -6.18
N GLY A 35 -47.92 40.48 -7.52
CA GLY A 35 -48.70 39.87 -8.62
C GLY A 35 -49.23 40.91 -9.63
N PRO A 36 -49.64 40.60 -10.90
CA PRO A 36 -49.50 39.36 -11.72
C PRO A 36 -49.14 39.60 -13.24
N ALA A 37 -48.98 38.51 -14.03
CA ALA A 37 -49.32 38.34 -15.48
C ALA A 37 -48.79 36.94 -15.97
N ASN A 38 -49.49 36.02 -16.67
CA ASN A 38 -50.35 36.05 -17.89
C ASN A 38 -49.51 36.07 -19.20
N ASP A 39 -49.67 35.19 -20.21
CA ASP A 39 -50.67 34.13 -20.53
C ASP A 39 -50.07 32.92 -21.31
N ASP A 40 -50.75 31.75 -21.28
CA ASP A 40 -51.03 30.69 -22.30
C ASP A 40 -49.95 30.19 -23.34
N ASP A 41 -50.04 29.03 -24.01
CA ASP A 41 -51.11 28.02 -24.21
C ASP A 41 -50.52 26.57 -24.41
N SER A 42 -51.42 25.61 -24.65
CA SER A 42 -51.32 24.16 -24.89
C SER A 42 -51.01 23.78 -26.38
N SER A 43 -51.00 22.52 -26.88
CA SER A 43 -51.42 21.19 -26.41
C SER A 43 -50.68 20.03 -27.15
N SER A 44 -51.05 18.77 -26.89
CA SER A 44 -50.45 17.51 -27.39
C SER A 44 -50.88 17.11 -28.82
N SER A 45 -50.25 16.11 -29.47
CA SER A 45 -50.73 14.70 -29.50
C SER A 45 -49.83 13.76 -30.35
N SER A 46 -50.09 12.44 -30.31
CA SER A 46 -49.23 11.35 -30.82
C SER A 46 -49.83 10.50 -31.96
N VAL A 47 -48.99 9.75 -32.69
CA VAL A 47 -49.36 8.52 -33.44
C VAL A 47 -48.16 7.56 -33.63
N ILE A 48 -48.45 6.28 -33.88
CA ILE A 48 -47.51 5.19 -34.20
C ILE A 48 -47.99 4.47 -35.46
N LEU A 49 -47.09 4.00 -36.34
CA LEU A 49 -47.25 2.75 -37.12
C LEU A 49 -45.96 2.32 -37.83
N SER A 50 -45.92 1.07 -38.31
CA SER A 50 -44.75 0.34 -38.80
C SER A 50 -44.80 0.01 -40.30
N SER A 51 -43.65 -0.31 -40.90
CA SER A 51 -43.49 -1.43 -41.86
C SER A 51 -42.02 -1.60 -42.27
N SER A 52 -41.69 -2.77 -42.84
CA SER A 52 -40.34 -3.15 -43.29
C SER A 52 -40.34 -3.49 -44.78
N SER A 53 -39.28 -3.11 -45.52
CA SER A 53 -38.83 -3.77 -46.76
C SER A 53 -37.42 -3.31 -47.18
N SER A 54 -36.73 -4.14 -47.96
CA SER A 54 -35.41 -3.93 -48.55
C SER A 54 -35.53 -3.35 -49.99
N VAL A 55 -34.50 -3.06 -50.81
CA VAL A 55 -33.11 -3.60 -50.93
C VAL A 55 -32.15 -2.62 -51.65
N ILE A 56 -30.83 -2.82 -51.45
CA ILE A 56 -29.67 -2.44 -52.29
C ILE A 56 -29.31 -0.95 -52.51
N LEU A 57 -28.17 -0.58 -51.90
CA LEU A 57 -27.03 0.24 -52.35
C LEU A 57 -27.21 1.38 -53.38
N SER A 58 -26.83 2.58 -52.93
CA SER A 58 -26.03 3.54 -53.71
C SER A 58 -25.03 4.22 -52.77
N ASP A 59 -23.77 4.37 -53.16
CA ASP A 59 -22.73 4.94 -52.29
C ASP A 59 -23.00 6.41 -51.93
N SER A 60 -22.98 6.71 -50.63
CA SER A 60 -22.89 8.06 -50.08
C SER A 60 -22.14 7.99 -48.74
N GLU A 61 -21.15 8.87 -48.55
CA GLU A 61 -20.19 8.79 -47.44
C GLU A 61 -20.86 8.83 -46.05
N GLY A 62 -20.99 7.65 -45.44
CA GLY A 62 -21.72 7.44 -44.19
C GLY A 62 -20.92 7.83 -42.95
N SER A 63 -20.81 9.14 -42.69
CA SER A 63 -20.43 9.78 -41.42
C SER A 63 -20.11 8.82 -40.25
N SER A 64 -18.83 8.49 -40.07
CA SER A 64 -18.35 7.87 -38.84
C SER A 64 -18.64 8.78 -37.64
N SER A 65 -19.41 8.30 -36.65
CA SER A 65 -19.73 9.07 -35.45
C SER A 65 -18.58 9.10 -34.45
N SER A 66 -17.42 9.60 -34.88
CA SER A 66 -16.23 9.82 -34.07
C SER A 66 -16.45 10.97 -33.07
N LYS A 67 -17.23 10.70 -32.02
CA LYS A 67 -17.45 11.65 -30.92
C LYS A 67 -16.14 11.93 -30.19
N ALA A 68 -15.88 13.22 -29.96
CA ALA A 68 -15.11 13.75 -28.82
C ALA A 68 -13.80 13.03 -28.40
N ASN A 69 -12.99 12.61 -29.38
CA ASN A 69 -11.53 12.50 -29.31
C ASN A 69 -10.92 12.01 -27.96
N TRP A 70 -10.53 10.73 -27.90
CA TRP A 70 -9.79 10.08 -26.79
C TRP A 70 -8.40 10.68 -26.48
N SER A 71 -8.09 11.92 -26.89
CA SER A 71 -6.79 12.60 -26.71
C SER A 71 -6.43 12.94 -25.25
N TYR A 72 -7.22 12.50 -24.28
CA TYR A 72 -6.93 12.59 -22.85
C TYR A 72 -6.48 11.25 -22.24
N LEU A 73 -6.68 10.14 -22.96
CA LEU A 73 -6.09 8.84 -22.62
C LEU A 73 -4.57 8.90 -22.87
N ASN A 74 -3.79 8.13 -22.10
CA ASN A 74 -2.34 8.03 -22.33
C ASN A 74 -2.03 7.40 -23.71
N PRO A 75 -1.38 8.11 -24.66
CA PRO A 75 -1.12 7.60 -26.01
C PRO A 75 -0.07 6.49 -26.08
N ASP A 76 0.68 6.25 -25.01
CA ASP A 76 1.69 5.19 -24.92
C ASP A 76 1.10 3.82 -24.51
N ILE A 77 -0.22 3.76 -24.25
CA ILE A 77 -0.95 2.55 -23.85
C ILE A 77 -1.76 2.00 -25.03
N ASP A 78 -1.71 0.67 -25.23
CA ASP A 78 -2.58 -0.03 -26.18
C ASP A 78 -3.94 -0.35 -25.51
N TYR A 79 -5.03 0.13 -26.10
CA TYR A 79 -6.39 0.00 -25.55
C TYR A 79 -7.28 -0.87 -26.44
N GLY A 80 -7.85 -1.91 -25.83
CA GLY A 80 -8.98 -2.64 -26.40
C GLY A 80 -10.24 -1.76 -26.46
N GLU A 81 -11.26 -2.22 -27.19
CA GLU A 81 -12.57 -1.57 -27.27
C GLU A 81 -13.68 -2.51 -26.81
N PHE A 82 -14.69 -1.94 -26.15
CA PHE A 82 -15.93 -2.61 -25.78
C PHE A 82 -17.12 -1.71 -26.17
N THR A 83 -18.21 -2.30 -26.67
CA THR A 83 -19.45 -1.57 -26.98
C THR A 83 -20.57 -2.06 -26.08
N ASP A 84 -21.19 -1.15 -25.32
CA ASP A 84 -22.35 -1.45 -24.51
C ASP A 84 -23.61 -1.53 -25.39
N GLU A 85 -24.12 -2.74 -25.61
CA GLU A 85 -25.30 -2.97 -26.46
C GLU A 85 -26.59 -2.27 -25.94
N ARG A 86 -26.59 -1.78 -24.69
CA ARG A 86 -27.77 -1.16 -24.06
C ARG A 86 -28.01 0.28 -24.53
N ASP A 87 -26.97 1.01 -24.94
CA ASP A 87 -27.05 2.39 -25.43
C ASP A 87 -26.16 2.69 -26.65
N GLY A 88 -25.30 1.76 -27.05
CA GLY A 88 -24.36 1.91 -28.16
C GLY A 88 -23.09 2.69 -27.80
N GLN A 89 -22.82 2.96 -26.53
CA GLN A 89 -21.60 3.64 -26.11
C GLN A 89 -20.38 2.70 -26.25
N VAL A 90 -19.37 3.17 -26.98
CA VAL A 90 -18.06 2.52 -27.06
C VAL A 90 -17.18 3.05 -25.92
N TYR A 91 -16.50 2.14 -25.23
CA TYR A 91 -15.52 2.41 -24.17
C TYR A 91 -14.17 1.82 -24.58
N LYS A 92 -13.08 2.48 -24.21
CA LYS A 92 -11.76 1.87 -24.18
C LYS A 92 -11.61 0.96 -22.96
N THR A 93 -10.75 -0.04 -23.11
CA THR A 93 -10.48 -1.04 -22.07
C THR A 93 -8.98 -1.29 -21.98
N VAL A 94 -8.50 -1.54 -20.77
CA VAL A 94 -7.07 -1.70 -20.47
C VAL A 94 -6.85 -2.93 -19.59
N THR A 95 -5.74 -3.63 -19.82
CA THR A 95 -5.35 -4.79 -19.00
C THR A 95 -4.34 -4.34 -17.95
N ILE A 96 -4.67 -4.48 -16.67
CA ILE A 96 -3.79 -4.14 -15.55
C ILE A 96 -3.56 -5.40 -14.73
N GLY A 97 -2.36 -5.99 -14.88
CA GLY A 97 -2.03 -7.29 -14.30
C GLY A 97 -2.91 -8.39 -14.90
N THR A 98 -3.77 -8.99 -14.08
CA THR A 98 -4.71 -10.04 -14.49
C THR A 98 -6.12 -9.52 -14.79
N GLN A 99 -6.40 -8.24 -14.56
CA GLN A 99 -7.73 -7.64 -14.65
C GLN A 99 -7.89 -6.80 -15.92
N ILE A 100 -9.10 -6.75 -16.47
CA ILE A 100 -9.44 -5.95 -17.65
C ILE A 100 -10.52 -4.93 -17.29
N TRP A 101 -10.13 -3.67 -17.24
CA TRP A 101 -10.93 -2.56 -16.74
C TRP A 101 -11.41 -1.66 -17.88
N MET A 102 -12.54 -0.97 -17.68
CA MET A 102 -12.88 0.21 -18.51
C MET A 102 -11.86 1.33 -18.24
N ALA A 103 -11.41 2.02 -19.29
CA ALA A 103 -10.47 3.13 -19.21
C ALA A 103 -11.17 4.49 -18.99
N GLU A 104 -12.40 4.65 -19.49
CA GLU A 104 -13.33 5.70 -19.07
C GLU A 104 -14.22 5.26 -17.89
N ASN A 105 -14.92 6.23 -17.29
CA ASN A 105 -16.02 5.97 -16.36
C ASN A 105 -17.31 5.62 -17.13
N LEU A 106 -18.20 4.83 -16.53
CA LEU A 106 -19.47 4.41 -17.15
C LEU A 106 -20.40 5.60 -17.44
N ASN A 107 -20.95 5.69 -18.65
CA ASN A 107 -21.82 6.79 -19.12
C ASN A 107 -23.30 6.37 -19.34
N TYR A 108 -23.68 5.15 -18.93
CA TYR A 108 -25.01 4.57 -19.13
C TYR A 108 -26.14 5.41 -18.50
N ALA A 109 -27.12 5.80 -19.30
CA ALA A 109 -28.15 6.78 -18.91
C ALA A 109 -29.30 6.22 -18.05
N TYR A 110 -29.00 5.74 -16.84
CA TYR A 110 -29.98 5.23 -15.88
C TYR A 110 -30.90 6.36 -15.36
N THR A 111 -32.07 6.51 -15.99
CA THR A 111 -32.98 7.66 -15.87
C THR A 111 -34.44 7.19 -15.71
N GLY A 112 -35.34 8.07 -15.27
CA GLY A 112 -36.76 7.75 -15.05
C GLY A 112 -37.05 6.96 -13.75
N VAL A 113 -36.01 6.50 -13.06
CA VAL A 113 -36.09 5.92 -11.72
C VAL A 113 -36.03 7.05 -10.69
N LYS A 114 -37.18 7.38 -10.12
CA LYS A 114 -37.30 8.49 -9.15
C LYS A 114 -36.55 8.21 -7.85
N PHE A 115 -35.74 9.17 -7.43
CA PHE A 115 -35.13 9.20 -6.10
C PHE A 115 -35.95 10.09 -5.17
N ASN A 116 -36.07 9.74 -3.89
CA ASN A 116 -36.78 10.54 -2.88
C ASN A 116 -36.11 10.35 -1.51
N TYR A 117 -35.66 11.46 -0.91
CA TYR A 117 -34.91 11.49 0.35
C TYR A 117 -35.20 12.80 1.09
N GLU A 118 -35.68 12.73 2.34
CA GLU A 118 -35.91 13.85 3.29
C GLU A 118 -36.59 15.12 2.72
N GLY A 119 -37.34 15.01 1.63
CA GLY A 119 -38.03 16.11 0.94
C GLY A 119 -37.44 16.46 -0.42
N TYR A 120 -36.17 16.14 -0.66
CA TYR A 120 -35.57 16.14 -1.99
C TYR A 120 -36.17 15.02 -2.86
N THR A 121 -36.51 15.33 -4.11
CA THR A 121 -36.98 14.35 -5.09
C THR A 121 -36.32 14.60 -6.45
N SER A 122 -35.77 13.56 -7.06
CA SER A 122 -35.25 13.58 -8.44
C SER A 122 -36.03 12.59 -9.30
N ASP A 123 -36.07 12.86 -10.60
CA ASP A 123 -36.55 11.97 -11.66
C ASP A 123 -35.48 10.99 -12.17
N SER A 124 -34.24 11.13 -11.72
CA SER A 124 -33.10 10.29 -12.05
C SER A 124 -32.36 9.78 -10.81
N THR A 125 -31.50 8.79 -11.03
CA THR A 125 -30.45 8.34 -10.09
C THR A 125 -29.06 8.30 -10.76
N SER A 126 -28.94 8.87 -11.99
CA SER A 126 -27.69 9.18 -12.67
C SER A 126 -27.68 10.59 -13.27
N TRP A 127 -26.54 11.27 -13.25
CA TRP A 127 -26.40 12.65 -13.74
C TRP A 127 -25.06 12.86 -14.44
N CYS A 128 -25.03 13.76 -15.43
CA CYS A 128 -23.78 14.41 -15.85
C CYS A 128 -23.40 15.47 -14.81
N TYR A 129 -22.12 15.77 -14.64
CA TYR A 129 -21.71 16.91 -13.79
C TYR A 129 -22.35 18.22 -14.28
N GLU A 130 -22.93 19.02 -13.37
CA GLU A 130 -23.78 20.19 -13.66
C GLU A 130 -24.96 19.93 -14.62
N ASN A 131 -25.40 18.67 -14.79
CA ASN A 131 -26.38 18.23 -15.79
C ASN A 131 -26.01 18.56 -17.26
N LYS A 132 -24.74 18.90 -17.54
CA LYS A 132 -24.26 19.23 -18.90
C LYS A 132 -23.92 17.97 -19.69
N ALA A 133 -24.51 17.78 -20.86
CA ALA A 133 -24.24 16.60 -21.72
C ALA A 133 -22.75 16.45 -22.08
N SER A 134 -22.05 17.56 -22.34
CA SER A 134 -20.59 17.58 -22.57
C SER A 134 -19.77 17.03 -21.41
N ASN A 135 -20.30 17.10 -20.18
CA ASN A 135 -19.63 16.59 -18.99
C ASN A 135 -19.88 15.08 -18.83
N CYS A 136 -20.99 14.55 -19.35
CA CYS A 136 -21.14 13.10 -19.57
C CYS A 136 -20.14 12.60 -20.63
N ASP A 137 -20.00 13.29 -21.75
CA ASP A 137 -19.05 12.92 -22.81
C ASP A 137 -17.58 13.01 -22.34
N LYS A 138 -17.26 13.83 -21.32
CA LYS A 138 -15.92 13.98 -20.72
C LYS A 138 -15.64 13.02 -19.55
N TYR A 139 -16.58 12.89 -18.62
CA TYR A 139 -16.34 12.25 -17.30
C TYR A 139 -17.15 10.96 -17.07
N GLY A 140 -18.01 10.55 -18.00
CA GLY A 140 -19.09 9.61 -17.70
C GLY A 140 -20.12 10.22 -16.74
N ARG A 141 -20.84 9.36 -16.00
CA ARG A 141 -21.91 9.78 -15.09
C ARG A 141 -21.57 9.57 -13.63
N LEU A 142 -22.19 10.41 -12.81
CA LEU A 142 -22.31 10.24 -11.37
C LEU A 142 -23.62 9.50 -11.05
N TYR A 143 -23.55 8.46 -10.22
CA TYR A 143 -24.67 7.57 -9.88
C TYR A 143 -24.86 7.50 -8.36
N THR A 144 -26.09 7.33 -7.88
CA THR A 144 -26.31 6.88 -6.49
C THR A 144 -25.90 5.42 -6.34
N TRP A 145 -25.47 4.97 -5.15
CA TRP A 145 -25.15 3.55 -4.92
C TRP A 145 -26.36 2.64 -5.23
N SER A 146 -27.58 3.14 -5.02
CA SER A 146 -28.80 2.43 -5.41
C SER A 146 -28.94 2.24 -6.92
N ALA A 147 -28.50 3.19 -7.76
CA ALA A 147 -28.40 2.95 -9.21
C ALA A 147 -27.30 1.94 -9.54
N VAL A 148 -26.16 2.01 -8.86
CA VAL A 148 -25.03 1.07 -9.07
C VAL A 148 -25.45 -0.38 -8.79
N MET A 149 -26.26 -0.62 -7.76
CA MET A 149 -26.60 -1.98 -7.30
C MET A 149 -27.99 -2.46 -7.75
N ASP A 150 -29.06 -1.66 -7.62
CA ASP A 150 -30.43 -2.12 -7.92
C ASP A 150 -30.80 -2.08 -9.42
N SER A 151 -29.98 -1.46 -10.28
CA SER A 151 -30.24 -1.46 -11.74
C SER A 151 -30.23 -2.86 -12.37
N ALA A 152 -29.52 -3.82 -11.77
CA ALA A 152 -29.59 -5.24 -12.12
C ALA A 152 -31.03 -5.80 -12.09
N ALA A 153 -31.93 -5.23 -11.29
CA ALA A 153 -33.35 -5.60 -11.22
C ALA A 153 -34.14 -5.32 -12.51
N GLN A 154 -33.63 -4.45 -13.40
CA GLN A 154 -34.24 -4.24 -14.73
C GLN A 154 -33.87 -5.34 -15.73
N PHE A 155 -32.73 -6.01 -15.53
CA PHE A 155 -32.14 -6.94 -16.51
C PHE A 155 -32.41 -8.42 -16.21
N ASN A 156 -32.90 -8.77 -15.01
CA ASN A 156 -33.22 -10.16 -14.69
C ASN A 156 -34.45 -10.33 -13.77
N VAL A 157 -35.41 -11.16 -14.20
CA VAL A 157 -36.71 -11.39 -13.53
C VAL A 157 -36.61 -12.29 -12.31
N ASN A 158 -35.81 -11.87 -11.31
CA ASN A 158 -35.90 -12.28 -9.89
C ASN A 158 -34.97 -11.48 -8.95
N ALA A 159 -34.19 -10.50 -9.43
CA ALA A 159 -33.32 -9.68 -8.59
C ALA A 159 -34.11 -8.66 -7.76
N GLY A 160 -34.83 -9.15 -6.75
CA GLY A 160 -35.64 -8.36 -5.80
C GLY A 160 -34.82 -7.62 -4.74
N THR A 161 -33.57 -7.27 -5.04
CA THR A 161 -32.74 -6.41 -4.22
C THR A 161 -33.37 -5.02 -4.10
N LYS A 162 -33.16 -4.42 -2.93
CA LYS A 162 -33.56 -3.04 -2.61
C LYS A 162 -32.40 -2.38 -1.89
N CYS A 163 -31.24 -2.41 -2.51
CA CYS A 163 -29.95 -1.91 -2.04
C CYS A 163 -29.89 -0.38 -2.11
N GLY A 164 -30.90 0.27 -1.53
CA GLY A 164 -30.99 1.72 -1.38
C GLY A 164 -30.48 2.22 -0.04
N TYR A 165 -30.58 3.54 0.15
CA TYR A 165 -30.47 4.16 1.45
C TYR A 165 -31.53 3.61 2.43
N GLY A 166 -31.17 3.42 3.69
CA GLY A 166 -32.02 2.81 4.71
C GLY A 166 -32.20 1.29 4.57
N LYS A 167 -31.37 0.62 3.76
CA LYS A 167 -31.41 -0.83 3.50
C LYS A 167 -30.01 -1.43 3.55
N THR A 168 -29.87 -2.55 4.26
CA THR A 168 -28.70 -3.41 4.14
C THR A 168 -28.87 -4.41 2.99
N CYS A 169 -27.77 -4.79 2.38
CA CYS A 169 -27.71 -5.67 1.23
C CYS A 169 -26.49 -6.58 1.23
N THR A 170 -26.68 -7.78 0.67
CA THR A 170 -25.62 -8.76 0.44
C THR A 170 -25.62 -9.09 -1.05
N PRO A 171 -24.91 -8.30 -1.90
CA PRO A 171 -24.83 -8.59 -3.32
C PRO A 171 -24.13 -9.92 -3.57
N ASN A 172 -24.54 -10.61 -4.63
CA ASN A 172 -23.77 -11.73 -5.18
C ASN A 172 -22.43 -11.22 -5.73
N SER A 173 -21.35 -11.98 -5.60
CA SER A 173 -20.06 -11.66 -6.23
C SER A 173 -19.74 -12.66 -7.36
N PRO A 174 -19.30 -12.20 -8.55
CA PRO A 174 -19.24 -10.80 -9.00
C PRO A 174 -20.64 -10.16 -9.09
N HIS A 175 -20.74 -8.87 -8.81
CA HIS A 175 -22.02 -8.14 -8.86
C HIS A 175 -22.13 -7.28 -10.12
N ARG A 176 -22.87 -7.75 -11.13
CA ARG A 176 -23.11 -6.97 -12.35
C ARG A 176 -23.56 -5.53 -12.07
N GLY A 177 -24.57 -5.35 -11.21
CA GLY A 177 -25.14 -4.05 -10.91
C GLY A 177 -25.53 -3.29 -12.19
N ILE A 178 -25.01 -2.07 -12.33
CA ILE A 178 -25.20 -1.18 -13.48
C ILE A 178 -24.30 -1.48 -14.69
N CYS A 179 -23.31 -2.36 -14.55
CA CYS A 179 -22.38 -2.69 -15.62
C CYS A 179 -23.03 -3.52 -16.74
N PRO A 180 -22.47 -3.49 -17.97
CA PRO A 180 -22.99 -4.25 -19.10
C PRO A 180 -22.88 -5.77 -18.92
N GLU A 181 -23.37 -6.55 -19.89
CA GLU A 181 -23.21 -8.02 -19.84
C GLU A 181 -21.73 -8.39 -20.00
N GLY A 182 -21.22 -9.33 -19.21
CA GLY A 182 -19.78 -9.65 -19.17
C GLY A 182 -18.93 -8.67 -18.36
N TRP A 183 -19.56 -7.80 -17.56
CA TRP A 183 -18.88 -6.80 -16.71
C TRP A 183 -19.60 -6.62 -15.36
N HIS A 184 -18.85 -6.29 -14.31
CA HIS A 184 -19.37 -6.09 -12.96
C HIS A 184 -18.86 -4.82 -12.28
N VAL A 185 -19.60 -4.40 -11.25
CA VAL A 185 -19.18 -3.39 -10.28
C VAL A 185 -18.14 -4.04 -9.37
N PRO A 186 -16.89 -3.54 -9.31
CA PRO A 186 -15.84 -4.22 -8.57
C PRO A 186 -16.04 -4.14 -7.05
N ASN A 187 -15.73 -5.24 -6.37
CA ASN A 187 -15.67 -5.32 -4.91
C ASN A 187 -14.30 -4.90 -4.35
N ASP A 188 -14.19 -4.81 -3.03
CA ASP A 188 -12.96 -4.34 -2.36
C ASP A 188 -11.73 -5.24 -2.63
N ALA A 189 -11.90 -6.54 -2.90
CA ALA A 189 -10.79 -7.44 -3.23
C ALA A 189 -10.33 -7.28 -4.70
N GLU A 190 -11.27 -7.00 -5.61
CA GLU A 190 -10.97 -6.64 -6.99
C GLU A 190 -10.25 -5.28 -7.08
N TRP A 191 -10.67 -4.29 -6.29
CA TRP A 191 -9.94 -3.03 -6.13
C TRP A 191 -8.55 -3.24 -5.50
N ASN A 192 -8.43 -4.06 -4.44
CA ASN A 192 -7.12 -4.38 -3.85
C ASN A 192 -6.16 -5.05 -4.87
N THR A 193 -6.67 -5.93 -5.74
CA THR A 193 -5.88 -6.55 -6.81
C THR A 193 -5.26 -5.50 -7.75
N LEU A 194 -6.04 -4.47 -8.13
CA LEU A 194 -5.53 -3.33 -8.89
C LEU A 194 -4.46 -2.57 -8.11
N TRP A 195 -4.67 -2.31 -6.82
CA TRP A 195 -3.69 -1.63 -5.97
C TRP A 195 -2.36 -2.41 -5.87
N THR A 196 -2.40 -3.75 -5.74
CA THR A 196 -1.20 -4.59 -5.73
C THR A 196 -0.38 -4.41 -7.00
N VAL A 197 -1.01 -4.47 -8.18
CA VAL A 197 -0.32 -4.31 -9.48
C VAL A 197 0.28 -2.92 -9.66
N VAL A 198 -0.39 -1.89 -9.14
CA VAL A 198 0.03 -0.49 -9.27
C VAL A 198 1.14 -0.12 -8.27
N GLY A 199 1.37 -0.93 -7.24
CA GLY A 199 2.42 -0.73 -6.22
C GLY A 199 1.91 -0.16 -4.90
N GLY A 200 0.69 -0.49 -4.52
CA GLY A 200 0.03 -0.08 -3.28
C GLY A 200 -0.76 1.23 -3.39
N THR A 201 -1.74 1.39 -2.50
CA THR A 201 -2.64 2.55 -2.46
C THR A 201 -1.90 3.88 -2.33
N ARG A 202 -0.75 3.90 -1.63
CA ARG A 202 0.05 5.11 -1.35
C ARG A 202 0.58 5.87 -2.58
N ILE A 203 0.64 5.22 -3.74
CA ILE A 203 1.11 5.81 -5.01
C ILE A 203 0.12 5.61 -6.17
N ALA A 204 -1.04 5.01 -5.90
CA ALA A 204 -1.99 4.65 -6.94
C ALA A 204 -2.66 5.87 -7.57
N ALA A 205 -2.91 6.96 -6.84
CA ALA A 205 -3.47 8.17 -7.45
C ALA A 205 -2.43 8.86 -8.36
N ALA A 206 -1.16 8.92 -7.95
CA ALA A 206 -0.10 9.46 -8.81
C ALA A 206 0.05 8.68 -10.13
N LYS A 207 -0.12 7.35 -10.09
CA LYS A 207 0.04 6.46 -11.26
C LYS A 207 -1.20 6.31 -12.15
N LEU A 208 -2.40 6.54 -11.62
CA LEU A 208 -3.67 6.27 -12.32
C LEU A 208 -4.49 7.54 -12.65
N LYS A 209 -4.20 8.69 -12.00
CA LYS A 209 -4.79 9.97 -12.42
C LYS A 209 -4.37 10.30 -13.85
N SER A 210 -5.30 10.86 -14.61
CA SER A 210 -5.07 11.35 -15.96
C SER A 210 -3.92 12.38 -16.02
N THR A 211 -3.24 12.43 -17.16
CA THR A 211 -2.12 13.35 -17.43
C THR A 211 -2.55 14.83 -17.51
N SER A 212 -3.85 15.09 -17.60
CA SER A 212 -4.44 16.42 -17.61
C SER A 212 -5.82 16.44 -16.95
N GLY A 213 -6.31 17.64 -16.61
CA GLY A 213 -7.64 17.88 -16.06
C GLY A 213 -7.71 18.09 -14.54
N TRP A 214 -6.65 17.80 -13.79
CA TRP A 214 -6.60 18.00 -12.34
C TRP A 214 -6.11 19.40 -11.96
N GLY A 215 -6.81 20.02 -11.01
CA GLY A 215 -6.45 21.27 -10.38
C GLY A 215 -5.17 21.16 -9.55
N TYR A 216 -4.64 22.31 -9.11
CA TYR A 216 -3.46 22.39 -8.22
C TYR A 216 -2.17 21.71 -8.74
N LYS A 217 -2.11 21.39 -10.05
CA LYS A 217 -1.10 20.54 -10.71
C LYS A 217 -1.17 19.05 -10.33
N GLY A 218 -2.27 18.59 -9.74
CA GLY A 218 -2.49 17.23 -9.25
C GLY A 218 -2.67 16.13 -10.30
N ASN A 219 -2.23 16.35 -11.55
CA ASN A 219 -2.31 15.35 -12.63
C ASN A 219 -1.44 14.14 -12.28
N GLY A 220 -1.84 12.95 -12.74
CA GLY A 220 -1.02 11.75 -12.63
C GLY A 220 -0.18 11.49 -13.87
N THR A 221 0.51 10.35 -13.88
CA THR A 221 1.28 9.86 -15.03
C THR A 221 0.48 8.95 -15.96
N ASP A 222 -0.72 8.52 -15.54
CA ASP A 222 -1.56 7.52 -16.20
C ASP A 222 -0.79 6.31 -16.77
N SER A 223 0.17 5.80 -16.00
CA SER A 223 1.15 4.80 -16.46
C SER A 223 0.56 3.40 -16.68
N PHE A 224 -0.73 3.22 -16.41
CA PHE A 224 -1.48 1.98 -16.59
C PHE A 224 -2.73 2.17 -17.47
N GLY A 225 -2.94 3.34 -18.08
CA GLY A 225 -4.12 3.64 -18.92
C GLY A 225 -5.46 3.54 -18.20
N PHE A 226 -5.49 3.79 -16.89
CA PHE A 226 -6.70 3.77 -16.09
C PHE A 226 -7.40 5.14 -16.10
N THR A 227 -6.69 6.19 -16.52
CA THR A 227 -7.19 7.53 -16.84
C THR A 227 -8.29 8.04 -15.90
N VAL A 228 -7.98 8.17 -14.61
CA VAL A 228 -8.92 8.81 -13.67
C VAL A 228 -8.98 10.30 -13.93
N LEU A 229 -10.09 10.76 -14.50
CA LEU A 229 -10.45 12.17 -14.62
C LEU A 229 -11.20 12.66 -13.36
N PRO A 230 -11.01 13.92 -12.94
CA PRO A 230 -11.61 14.50 -11.75
C PRO A 230 -13.06 14.94 -11.97
N ALA A 231 -13.95 13.94 -12.01
CA ALA A 231 -15.39 14.10 -12.24
C ALA A 231 -16.14 14.84 -11.12
N GLY A 232 -15.48 15.14 -10.00
CA GLY A 232 -16.14 15.67 -8.80
C GLY A 232 -17.12 14.67 -8.17
N LEU A 233 -18.05 15.21 -7.39
CA LEU A 233 -19.18 14.47 -6.81
C LEU A 233 -20.48 15.27 -6.94
N ARG A 234 -21.59 14.61 -6.64
CA ARG A 234 -22.91 15.23 -6.45
C ARG A 234 -23.41 15.03 -5.03
N GLY A 235 -23.51 16.12 -4.27
CA GLY A 235 -24.14 16.13 -2.93
C GLY A 235 -25.67 16.14 -3.03
N ILE A 236 -26.36 16.10 -1.88
CA ILE A 236 -27.84 16.03 -1.86
C ILE A 236 -28.56 17.19 -1.16
N ASP A 237 -27.90 17.96 -0.28
CA ASP A 237 -28.56 19.00 0.54
C ASP A 237 -29.41 19.97 -0.30
N ASP A 238 -28.83 20.49 -1.40
CA ASP A 238 -29.56 21.16 -2.49
C ASP A 238 -29.48 20.38 -3.83
N GLY A 239 -28.77 19.25 -3.84
CA GLY A 239 -28.48 18.47 -5.05
C GLY A 239 -27.30 19.00 -5.88
N ASP A 240 -26.42 19.78 -5.25
CA ASP A 240 -25.30 20.48 -5.88
C ASP A 240 -24.18 19.55 -6.40
N PHE A 241 -23.48 20.05 -7.42
CA PHE A 241 -22.28 19.44 -7.99
C PHE A 241 -21.05 20.14 -7.44
N MET A 242 -20.08 19.35 -6.94
CA MET A 242 -18.94 19.89 -6.20
C MET A 242 -17.62 19.23 -6.60
N ARG A 243 -16.53 20.00 -6.48
CA ARG A 243 -15.12 19.55 -6.56
C ARG A 243 -14.69 18.92 -7.89
N GLU A 244 -15.28 19.34 -9.03
CA GLU A 244 -14.64 19.19 -10.35
C GLU A 244 -13.18 19.68 -10.31
N GLU A 245 -12.30 19.05 -11.08
CA GLU A 245 -10.84 19.25 -11.07
C GLU A 245 -10.13 18.88 -9.74
N GLY A 246 -10.85 18.80 -8.62
CA GLY A 246 -10.32 18.51 -7.29
C GLY A 246 -10.35 17.03 -6.88
N ILE A 247 -11.39 16.28 -7.24
CA ILE A 247 -11.55 14.86 -6.84
C ILE A 247 -12.12 13.96 -7.94
N ALA A 248 -11.91 12.66 -7.78
CA ALA A 248 -12.70 11.60 -8.39
C ALA A 248 -13.00 10.51 -7.35
N ASP A 249 -14.27 10.14 -7.23
CA ASP A 249 -14.75 9.09 -6.32
C ASP A 249 -15.34 7.92 -7.12
N PHE A 250 -15.01 6.69 -6.73
CA PHE A 250 -15.50 5.46 -7.35
C PHE A 250 -16.25 4.56 -6.37
N TRP A 251 -17.50 4.23 -6.72
CA TRP A 251 -18.26 3.24 -5.95
C TRP A 251 -17.61 1.85 -5.97
N SER A 252 -17.47 1.26 -4.78
CA SER A 252 -17.28 -0.19 -4.60
C SER A 252 -18.64 -0.87 -4.47
N SER A 253 -18.71 -2.16 -4.82
CA SER A 253 -19.88 -3.00 -4.48
C SER A 253 -20.01 -3.25 -2.96
N GLY A 254 -19.00 -2.85 -2.17
CA GLY A 254 -18.93 -3.01 -0.71
C GLY A 254 -19.90 -2.10 0.04
N GLU A 255 -20.83 -2.71 0.79
CA GLU A 255 -21.67 -2.02 1.76
C GLU A 255 -20.93 -1.81 3.09
N TYR A 256 -21.13 -0.66 3.76
CA TYR A 256 -20.72 -0.47 5.15
C TYR A 256 -21.87 -0.65 6.13
N LYS A 257 -23.05 -0.09 5.83
CA LYS A 257 -24.27 -0.19 6.65
C LYS A 257 -25.51 0.18 5.84
N SER A 258 -26.67 0.28 6.48
CA SER A 258 -27.94 0.57 5.80
C SER A 258 -27.99 1.92 5.06
N TYR A 259 -27.18 2.91 5.47
CA TYR A 259 -27.17 4.26 4.89
C TYR A 259 -25.90 4.58 4.09
N SER A 260 -24.71 4.12 4.52
CA SER A 260 -23.43 4.35 3.82
C SER A 260 -22.85 3.10 3.15
N ALA A 261 -22.07 3.31 2.09
CA ALA A 261 -21.29 2.29 1.37
C ALA A 261 -19.81 2.75 1.22
N TYR A 262 -18.97 1.91 0.63
CA TYR A 262 -17.56 2.21 0.40
C TYR A 262 -17.31 2.85 -0.97
N SER A 263 -16.42 3.85 -1.00
CA SER A 263 -15.91 4.50 -2.20
C SER A 263 -14.40 4.63 -2.14
N TRP A 264 -13.73 4.60 -3.30
CA TRP A 264 -12.30 4.88 -3.43
C TRP A 264 -12.11 6.29 -3.97
N THR A 265 -11.45 7.15 -3.18
CA THR A 265 -11.28 8.58 -3.49
C THR A 265 -9.88 8.90 -3.98
N PHE A 266 -9.81 9.69 -5.04
CA PHE A 266 -8.61 10.26 -5.64
C PHE A 266 -8.67 11.79 -5.48
N HIS A 267 -7.64 12.40 -4.90
CA HIS A 267 -7.58 13.84 -4.64
C HIS A 267 -6.53 14.53 -5.52
N CYS A 268 -6.70 15.83 -5.82
CA CYS A 268 -5.71 16.62 -6.57
C CYS A 268 -4.37 16.67 -5.84
N ASP A 269 -4.37 17.04 -4.56
CA ASP A 269 -3.16 17.30 -3.77
C ASP A 269 -2.36 16.04 -3.37
N TYR A 270 -2.93 14.84 -3.56
CA TYR A 270 -2.40 13.60 -3.01
C TYR A 270 -1.97 12.59 -4.08
N GLY A 271 -0.99 11.76 -3.71
CA GLY A 271 -0.46 10.66 -4.53
C GLY A 271 -1.11 9.31 -4.23
N ASP A 272 -1.80 9.22 -3.08
CA ASP A 272 -2.48 8.04 -2.58
C ASP A 272 -3.98 8.01 -2.89
N VAL A 273 -4.55 6.80 -2.84
CA VAL A 273 -6.00 6.54 -2.93
C VAL A 273 -6.50 6.06 -1.57
N ALA A 274 -7.55 6.68 -1.04
CA ALA A 274 -8.15 6.29 0.24
C ALA A 274 -9.50 5.59 0.04
N ARG A 275 -9.77 4.57 0.87
CA ARG A 275 -11.09 3.94 0.98
C ARG A 275 -11.91 4.69 2.02
N ILE A 276 -12.96 5.37 1.58
CA ILE A 276 -13.83 6.20 2.41
C ILE A 276 -15.23 5.60 2.55
N ARG A 277 -15.93 6.02 3.61
CA ARG A 277 -17.32 5.67 3.90
C ARG A 277 -18.19 6.88 3.56
N VAL A 278 -19.14 6.70 2.65
CA VAL A 278 -19.91 7.78 2.02
C VAL A 278 -21.37 7.35 1.88
N GLU A 279 -22.29 8.32 1.83
CA GLU A 279 -23.72 8.03 1.95
C GLU A 279 -24.32 7.59 0.61
N LYS A 280 -25.16 6.55 0.63
CA LYS A 280 -25.67 5.85 -0.58
C LYS A 280 -26.51 6.75 -1.52
N TYR A 281 -26.87 7.95 -1.07
CA TYR A 281 -27.62 8.95 -1.83
C TYR A 281 -26.72 9.91 -2.64
N GLU A 282 -25.41 9.94 -2.38
CA GLU A 282 -24.45 10.80 -3.07
C GLU A 282 -24.16 10.27 -4.49
N GLY A 283 -23.76 11.15 -5.41
CA GLY A 283 -23.43 10.78 -6.79
C GLY A 283 -21.93 10.67 -7.03
N TYR A 284 -21.44 9.45 -7.29
CA TYR A 284 -20.04 9.17 -7.62
C TYR A 284 -19.90 8.36 -8.91
N SER A 285 -18.68 8.27 -9.45
CA SER A 285 -18.40 7.55 -10.69
C SER A 285 -18.47 6.02 -10.50
N VAL A 286 -18.70 5.32 -11.60
CA VAL A 286 -18.59 3.85 -11.68
C VAL A 286 -17.59 3.50 -12.77
N ARG A 287 -16.80 2.47 -12.52
CA ARG A 287 -15.85 1.90 -13.47
C ARG A 287 -15.95 0.39 -13.39
N CYS A 288 -16.29 -0.24 -14.51
CA CYS A 288 -16.57 -1.67 -14.55
C CYS A 288 -15.31 -2.49 -14.76
N LEU A 289 -15.27 -3.67 -14.14
CA LEU A 289 -14.28 -4.72 -14.34
C LEU A 289 -14.92 -5.84 -15.17
N ARG A 290 -14.17 -6.43 -16.12
CA ARG A 290 -14.68 -7.50 -16.97
C ARG A 290 -14.80 -8.81 -16.20
N ASP A 291 -15.85 -9.57 -16.50
CA ASP A 291 -15.97 -10.95 -16.03
C ASP A 291 -14.83 -11.81 -16.59
N SER A 292 -14.37 -12.80 -15.82
CA SER A 292 -13.38 -13.77 -16.25
C SER A 292 -14.00 -14.84 -17.15
N ASP A 293 -13.40 -15.07 -18.32
CA ASP A 293 -13.93 -15.95 -19.36
C ASP A 293 -13.91 -17.45 -18.97
N GLU A 294 -14.95 -17.93 -18.28
CA GLU A 294 -15.24 -19.37 -18.21
C GLU A 294 -15.62 -19.89 -19.61
N GLY A 295 -14.84 -20.84 -20.13
CA GLY A 295 -14.89 -21.27 -21.53
C GLY A 295 -16.27 -21.76 -22.00
N GLY A 296 -16.84 -21.07 -22.99
CA GLY A 296 -18.24 -21.25 -23.39
C GLY A 296 -18.59 -22.62 -24.01
N GLY A 297 -19.82 -23.09 -23.73
CA GLY A 297 -20.33 -24.36 -24.26
C GLY A 297 -21.85 -24.57 -24.10
N ALA A 298 -22.60 -24.21 -25.16
CA ALA A 298 -23.94 -24.68 -25.55
C ALA A 298 -25.06 -24.90 -24.49
N SER A 299 -26.20 -24.23 -24.72
CA SER A 299 -27.44 -24.42 -23.96
C SER A 299 -28.00 -25.85 -24.01
N SER A 300 -28.37 -26.39 -22.83
CA SER A 300 -29.39 -27.43 -22.68
C SER A 300 -30.11 -27.26 -21.34
N SER A 301 -31.35 -27.76 -21.22
CA SER A 301 -32.30 -27.34 -20.17
C SER A 301 -32.58 -28.41 -19.10
N SER A 302 -32.86 -27.94 -17.88
CA SER A 302 -33.20 -28.72 -16.67
C SER A 302 -32.04 -29.58 -16.12
N SER A 303 -31.95 -29.89 -14.82
CA SER A 303 -32.88 -29.66 -13.70
C SER A 303 -32.14 -29.29 -12.41
N GLN A 304 -32.84 -28.85 -11.36
CA GLN A 304 -32.24 -28.47 -10.08
C GLN A 304 -31.38 -29.58 -9.46
N ALA A 305 -30.08 -29.32 -9.33
CA ALA A 305 -29.19 -29.99 -8.38
C ALA A 305 -28.25 -28.93 -7.78
N LYS A 306 -28.16 -28.88 -6.45
CA LYS A 306 -27.27 -27.96 -5.72
C LYS A 306 -25.81 -28.34 -6.01
N PRO A 307 -24.93 -27.44 -6.48
CA PRO A 307 -23.51 -27.73 -6.57
C PRO A 307 -22.90 -27.80 -5.17
N THR A 308 -22.77 -29.01 -4.63
CA THR A 308 -21.86 -29.32 -3.53
C THR A 308 -20.59 -29.93 -4.11
N ASN A 309 -19.56 -29.11 -4.29
CA ASN A 309 -18.16 -29.55 -4.36
C ASN A 309 -17.35 -28.53 -3.55
N SER A 310 -16.69 -28.84 -2.44
CA SER A 310 -15.80 -29.98 -2.08
C SER A 310 -14.35 -29.73 -2.49
N SER A 311 -13.50 -29.62 -1.46
CA SER A 311 -12.05 -29.85 -1.53
C SER A 311 -11.27 -28.98 -2.54
N SER A 312 -11.10 -27.69 -2.21
CA SER A 312 -9.72 -27.22 -2.14
C SER A 312 -8.99 -28.13 -1.15
N SER A 313 -7.86 -28.74 -1.56
CA SER A 313 -7.17 -29.70 -0.69
C SER A 313 -6.43 -28.95 0.41
N VAL A 314 -7.13 -28.66 1.51
CA VAL A 314 -6.56 -28.08 2.73
C VAL A 314 -5.39 -28.98 3.16
N LYS A 315 -4.16 -28.47 3.05
CA LYS A 315 -2.95 -29.26 3.34
C LYS A 315 -2.63 -29.13 4.82
N TYR A 316 -3.05 -30.12 5.58
CA TYR A 316 -2.70 -30.24 6.99
C TYR A 316 -1.24 -30.65 7.18
N GLY A 317 -0.64 -30.19 8.26
CA GLY A 317 0.66 -30.62 8.73
C GLY A 317 0.77 -30.50 10.25
N SER A 318 2.01 -30.54 10.75
CA SER A 318 2.31 -30.23 12.13
C SER A 318 3.63 -29.47 12.27
N LEU A 319 3.72 -28.68 13.34
CA LEU A 319 4.90 -27.97 13.80
C LEU A 319 5.28 -28.59 15.15
N ASN A 320 6.47 -29.18 15.24
CA ASN A 320 7.03 -29.64 16.51
C ASN A 320 8.01 -28.60 17.07
N ASP A 321 7.62 -27.90 18.13
CA ASP A 321 8.45 -26.92 18.80
C ASP A 321 9.48 -27.62 19.70
N SER A 322 10.74 -27.63 19.29
CA SER A 322 11.84 -28.28 20.01
C SER A 322 12.18 -27.61 21.34
N ARG A 323 11.67 -26.40 21.62
CA ARG A 323 11.97 -25.61 22.82
C ARG A 323 11.14 -26.03 24.03
N ASP A 324 9.91 -26.51 23.81
CA ASP A 324 9.01 -27.01 24.86
C ASP A 324 8.43 -28.42 24.62
N GLY A 325 8.71 -29.01 23.45
CA GLY A 325 8.26 -30.35 23.07
C GLY A 325 6.80 -30.43 22.61
N ARG A 326 6.12 -29.30 22.39
CA ARG A 326 4.74 -29.29 21.88
C ARG A 326 4.69 -29.49 20.38
N THR A 327 3.75 -30.32 19.95
CA THR A 327 3.35 -30.41 18.53
C THR A 327 2.03 -29.68 18.32
N TYR A 328 2.05 -28.66 17.47
CA TYR A 328 0.89 -27.88 17.03
C TYR A 328 0.43 -28.36 15.64
N LYS A 329 -0.87 -28.30 15.35
CA LYS A 329 -1.42 -28.50 14.02
C LYS A 329 -1.12 -27.32 13.10
N THR A 330 -0.93 -27.58 11.82
CA THR A 330 -0.70 -26.53 10.81
C THR A 330 -1.57 -26.75 9.58
N VAL A 331 -1.88 -25.67 8.85
CA VAL A 331 -2.84 -25.66 7.76
C VAL A 331 -2.39 -24.73 6.64
N SER A 332 -2.38 -25.20 5.39
CA SER A 332 -2.11 -24.35 4.23
C SER A 332 -3.39 -23.69 3.70
N ILE A 333 -3.38 -22.37 3.61
CA ILE A 333 -4.46 -21.53 3.11
C ILE A 333 -3.87 -20.60 2.05
N GLY A 334 -4.41 -20.62 0.83
CA GLY A 334 -3.78 -19.97 -0.33
C GLY A 334 -2.36 -20.49 -0.58
N THR A 335 -1.40 -19.57 -0.64
CA THR A 335 0.04 -19.85 -0.76
C THR A 335 0.75 -20.09 0.58
N GLN A 336 0.13 -19.71 1.69
CA GLN A 336 0.73 -19.68 3.03
C GLN A 336 0.51 -20.99 3.79
N THR A 337 1.26 -21.19 4.89
CA THR A 337 1.00 -22.30 5.84
C THR A 337 1.06 -21.80 7.28
N TRP A 338 -0.09 -21.76 7.91
CA TRP A 338 -0.33 -21.18 9.24
C TRP A 338 -0.35 -22.25 10.33
N MET A 339 -0.09 -21.85 11.57
CA MET A 339 -0.53 -22.63 12.73
C MET A 339 -2.07 -22.65 12.76
N ALA A 340 -2.65 -23.84 12.96
CA ALA A 340 -4.11 -24.02 13.16
C ALA A 340 -4.50 -23.87 14.66
N GLU A 341 -3.51 -23.77 15.55
CA GLU A 341 -3.67 -23.59 16.98
C GLU A 341 -2.86 -22.37 17.45
N ASN A 342 -3.32 -21.70 18.51
CA ASN A 342 -2.59 -20.57 19.08
C ASN A 342 -1.32 -21.07 19.82
N LEU A 343 -0.24 -20.29 19.75
CA LEU A 343 1.04 -20.64 20.36
C LEU A 343 0.96 -20.68 21.90
N ASN A 344 1.70 -21.61 22.53
CA ASN A 344 1.68 -21.86 23.97
C ASN A 344 3.09 -21.87 24.61
N TYR A 345 4.10 -21.42 23.88
CA TYR A 345 5.49 -21.34 24.32
C TYR A 345 5.66 -20.34 25.49
N ASN A 346 6.26 -20.77 26.59
CA ASN A 346 6.26 -20.00 27.85
C ASN A 346 7.45 -19.02 27.95
N THR A 347 7.17 -17.72 27.96
CA THR A 347 8.15 -16.64 28.17
C THR A 347 7.78 -15.75 29.36
N ASN A 348 8.73 -14.98 29.90
CA ASN A 348 8.54 -14.10 31.07
C ASN A 348 7.49 -12.98 30.88
N LYS A 349 7.10 -12.70 29.62
CA LYS A 349 6.14 -11.67 29.20
C LYS A 349 4.95 -12.31 28.46
N SER A 350 4.56 -13.50 28.90
CA SER A 350 3.44 -14.27 28.35
C SER A 350 2.56 -14.82 29.46
N TYR A 351 1.25 -14.86 29.23
CA TYR A 351 0.23 -15.06 30.25
C TYR A 351 -0.81 -16.08 29.79
N CYS A 352 -1.43 -16.78 30.73
CA CYS A 352 -2.72 -17.41 30.49
C CYS A 352 -3.82 -16.35 30.65
N TYR A 353 -4.93 -16.47 29.93
CA TYR A 353 -6.14 -15.70 30.21
C TYR A 353 -6.57 -15.92 31.68
N GLU A 354 -6.92 -14.87 32.42
CA GLU A 354 -7.14 -14.84 33.89
C GLU A 354 -5.94 -15.33 34.75
N SER A 355 -4.73 -15.42 34.19
CA SER A 355 -3.58 -16.14 34.78
C SER A 355 -3.83 -17.63 35.06
N GLU A 356 -4.93 -18.20 34.56
CA GLU A 356 -5.37 -19.55 34.86
C GLU A 356 -4.73 -20.60 33.95
N THR A 357 -3.97 -21.54 34.53
CA THR A 357 -3.17 -22.53 33.77
C THR A 357 -4.00 -23.42 32.84
N ARG A 358 -5.27 -23.68 33.21
CA ARG A 358 -6.27 -24.36 32.36
C ARG A 358 -6.53 -23.61 31.05
N ASN A 359 -6.50 -22.28 31.06
CA ASN A 359 -6.79 -21.44 29.91
C ASN A 359 -5.62 -21.44 28.93
N CYS A 360 -4.37 -21.48 29.42
CA CYS A 360 -3.19 -21.74 28.57
C CYS A 360 -3.34 -23.04 27.75
N SER A 361 -3.88 -24.10 28.34
CA SER A 361 -4.10 -25.39 27.64
C SER A 361 -5.31 -25.38 26.69
N LYS A 362 -6.22 -24.42 26.84
CA LYS A 362 -7.45 -24.27 26.04
C LYS A 362 -7.26 -23.32 24.84
N TYR A 363 -6.44 -22.28 25.02
CA TYR A 363 -6.39 -21.11 24.14
C TYR A 363 -4.99 -20.71 23.66
N GLY A 364 -3.93 -21.39 24.12
CA GLY A 364 -2.56 -20.87 23.99
C GLY A 364 -2.30 -19.73 24.98
N ARG A 365 -1.25 -18.95 24.73
CA ARG A 365 -0.83 -17.84 25.60
C ARG A 365 -1.10 -16.48 24.95
N LEU A 366 -1.41 -15.52 25.80
CA LEU A 366 -1.36 -14.10 25.48
C LEU A 366 0.09 -13.63 25.65
N TYR A 367 0.61 -12.89 24.68
CA TYR A 367 1.97 -12.34 24.70
C TYR A 367 1.89 -10.81 24.69
N GLU A 368 2.76 -10.14 25.43
CA GLU A 368 3.07 -8.73 25.14
C GLU A 368 3.80 -8.65 23.80
N TRP A 369 3.64 -7.56 23.03
CA TRP A 369 4.15 -7.51 21.64
C TRP A 369 5.65 -7.81 21.53
N SER A 370 6.45 -7.22 22.44
CA SER A 370 7.90 -7.52 22.55
C SER A 370 8.23 -9.00 22.75
N ALA A 371 7.34 -9.78 23.36
CA ALA A 371 7.51 -11.22 23.54
C ALA A 371 6.87 -12.03 22.41
N ALA A 372 5.92 -11.44 21.65
CA ALA A 372 5.26 -12.05 20.51
C ALA A 372 6.22 -12.17 19.31
N MET A 373 7.06 -11.16 19.07
CA MET A 373 8.08 -11.16 18.02
C MET A 373 9.01 -12.38 18.14
N ASP A 374 9.55 -12.62 19.34
CA ASP A 374 10.45 -13.74 19.66
C ASP A 374 9.71 -15.09 19.90
N ALA A 375 8.38 -15.10 19.90
CA ALA A 375 7.63 -16.26 20.39
C ALA A 375 7.72 -17.47 19.44
N CYS A 376 7.73 -17.24 18.13
CA CYS A 376 7.64 -18.31 17.13
C CYS A 376 8.92 -19.17 17.06
N PRO A 377 8.80 -20.49 16.78
CA PRO A 377 9.95 -21.37 16.62
C PRO A 377 10.59 -21.24 15.22
N THR A 378 11.89 -21.48 15.11
CA THR A 378 12.66 -21.38 13.86
C THR A 378 11.98 -22.09 12.68
N GLY A 379 11.93 -21.43 11.51
CA GLY A 379 11.11 -21.85 10.36
C GLY A 379 9.71 -21.23 10.35
N TRP A 380 9.37 -20.43 11.37
CA TRP A 380 8.10 -19.74 11.55
C TRP A 380 8.31 -18.39 12.24
N HIS A 381 7.49 -17.40 11.89
CA HIS A 381 7.57 -16.03 12.39
C HIS A 381 6.19 -15.51 12.84
N LEU A 382 6.16 -14.37 13.53
CA LEU A 382 4.93 -13.62 13.81
C LEU A 382 4.51 -12.89 12.51
N PRO A 383 3.36 -13.22 11.89
CA PRO A 383 3.00 -12.70 10.58
C PRO A 383 2.73 -11.18 10.58
N SER A 384 3.19 -10.53 9.51
CA SER A 384 3.07 -9.10 9.27
C SER A 384 1.70 -8.71 8.70
N TYR A 385 1.41 -7.40 8.62
CA TYR A 385 0.15 -6.87 8.10
C TYR A 385 -0.17 -7.37 6.68
N THR A 386 0.83 -7.41 5.79
CA THR A 386 0.69 -7.87 4.40
C THR A 386 0.50 -9.39 4.30
N GLU A 387 1.05 -10.15 5.24
CA GLU A 387 0.85 -11.59 5.31
C GLU A 387 -0.55 -11.94 5.85
N TRP A 388 -1.07 -11.16 6.79
CA TRP A 388 -2.48 -11.24 7.18
C TRP A 388 -3.41 -10.81 6.03
N ASP A 389 -3.10 -9.77 5.26
CA ASP A 389 -3.88 -9.37 4.07
C ASP A 389 -3.87 -10.44 2.95
N THR A 390 -2.76 -11.17 2.82
CA THR A 390 -2.66 -12.36 1.96
C THR A 390 -3.61 -13.47 2.43
N LEU A 391 -3.72 -13.70 3.75
CA LEU A 391 -4.71 -14.63 4.31
C LEU A 391 -6.14 -14.14 4.07
N TRP A 392 -6.43 -12.85 4.30
CA TRP A 392 -7.75 -12.26 4.03
C TRP A 392 -8.18 -12.46 2.59
N THR A 393 -7.28 -12.21 1.64
CA THR A 393 -7.49 -12.46 0.21
C THR A 393 -7.78 -13.94 -0.06
N ALA A 394 -7.01 -14.86 0.54
CA ALA A 394 -7.17 -16.30 0.34
C ALA A 394 -8.46 -16.90 0.92
N VAL A 395 -9.17 -16.19 1.83
CA VAL A 395 -10.39 -16.70 2.50
C VAL A 395 -11.70 -16.04 2.03
N GLY A 396 -11.64 -15.19 1.01
CA GLY A 396 -12.81 -14.49 0.44
C GLY A 396 -12.93 -13.01 0.84
N GLY A 397 -11.85 -12.38 1.28
CA GLY A 397 -11.81 -10.97 1.69
C GLY A 397 -12.10 -10.77 3.18
N ILE A 398 -11.51 -9.72 3.75
CA ILE A 398 -11.53 -9.42 5.20
C ILE A 398 -12.96 -9.37 5.78
N SER A 399 -13.91 -8.83 5.01
CA SER A 399 -15.34 -8.67 5.34
C SER A 399 -16.12 -9.97 5.54
N SER A 400 -15.51 -11.12 5.20
CA SER A 400 -16.04 -12.45 5.53
C SER A 400 -15.02 -13.37 6.22
N ALA A 401 -13.78 -12.91 6.42
CA ALA A 401 -12.72 -13.70 7.04
C ALA A 401 -13.07 -14.09 8.49
N GLY A 402 -13.80 -13.26 9.22
CA GLY A 402 -14.34 -13.56 10.55
C GLY A 402 -15.34 -14.71 10.49
N ARG A 403 -16.27 -14.71 9.53
CA ARG A 403 -17.20 -15.83 9.30
C ARG A 403 -16.44 -17.12 8.99
N SER A 404 -15.46 -17.03 8.10
CA SER A 404 -14.72 -18.17 7.53
C SER A 404 -13.73 -18.82 8.49
N LEU A 405 -13.13 -18.06 9.41
CA LEU A 405 -12.03 -18.53 10.28
C LEU A 405 -12.40 -18.69 11.76
N LYS A 406 -13.51 -18.09 12.24
CA LYS A 406 -14.01 -18.37 13.60
C LYS A 406 -14.39 -19.85 13.74
N SER A 407 -14.07 -20.42 14.89
CA SER A 407 -14.41 -21.80 15.25
C SER A 407 -15.92 -22.06 15.17
N THR A 408 -16.29 -23.29 14.83
CA THR A 408 -17.70 -23.76 14.73
C THR A 408 -18.43 -23.80 16.08
N SER A 409 -17.74 -23.61 17.20
CA SER A 409 -18.31 -23.57 18.55
C SER A 409 -17.50 -22.68 19.49
N GLY A 410 -18.12 -22.25 20.60
CA GLY A 410 -17.52 -21.46 21.68
C GLY A 410 -17.98 -20.00 21.75
N TRP A 411 -18.40 -19.40 20.64
CA TRP A 411 -18.75 -17.98 20.55
C TRP A 411 -20.15 -17.70 21.09
N PHE A 412 -20.29 -16.62 21.85
CA PHE A 412 -21.56 -16.19 22.45
C PHE A 412 -22.60 -15.78 21.40
N SER A 413 -23.87 -15.77 21.81
CA SER A 413 -25.04 -15.37 21.00
C SER A 413 -25.19 -16.10 19.65
N GLY A 414 -24.51 -17.24 19.46
CA GLY A 414 -24.49 -17.99 18.21
C GLY A 414 -23.47 -17.51 17.17
N GLY A 415 -22.59 -16.56 17.52
CA GLY A 415 -21.58 -15.92 16.65
C GLY A 415 -20.44 -16.81 16.12
N ASN A 416 -20.60 -18.14 16.22
CA ASN A 416 -19.66 -19.15 15.76
C ASN A 416 -19.47 -19.03 14.25
N GLY A 417 -18.24 -19.19 13.76
CA GLY A 417 -17.94 -19.18 12.33
C GLY A 417 -18.32 -20.50 11.64
N THR A 418 -17.90 -20.65 10.40
CA THR A 418 -17.98 -21.91 9.65
C THR A 418 -16.71 -22.74 9.73
N ASP A 419 -15.59 -22.14 10.13
CA ASP A 419 -14.25 -22.75 10.16
C ASP A 419 -13.88 -23.42 8.81
N SER A 420 -14.22 -22.75 7.70
CA SER A 420 -14.16 -23.29 6.33
C SER A 420 -12.75 -23.66 5.85
N PHE A 421 -11.73 -23.30 6.63
CA PHE A 421 -10.30 -23.46 6.32
C PHE A 421 -9.52 -24.12 7.48
N ASP A 422 -10.20 -24.73 8.46
CA ASP A 422 -9.62 -25.40 9.63
C ASP A 422 -8.59 -24.54 10.40
N PHE A 423 -8.88 -23.24 10.52
CA PHE A 423 -8.03 -22.25 11.20
C PHE A 423 -8.46 -22.05 12.66
N ALA A 424 -9.71 -22.36 13.01
CA ALA A 424 -10.19 -22.47 14.39
C ALA A 424 -9.85 -21.29 15.30
N VAL A 425 -10.25 -20.06 14.94
CA VAL A 425 -10.17 -18.92 15.88
C VAL A 425 -11.18 -19.14 17.01
N LEU A 426 -10.67 -19.38 18.22
CA LEU A 426 -11.44 -19.49 19.45
C LEU A 426 -11.72 -18.10 20.05
N PRO A 427 -12.85 -17.89 20.74
CA PRO A 427 -13.17 -16.63 21.42
C PRO A 427 -12.44 -16.55 22.76
N ALA A 428 -11.13 -16.42 22.67
CA ALA A 428 -10.21 -16.60 23.78
C ALA A 428 -9.92 -15.31 24.58
N GLY A 429 -10.68 -14.24 24.32
CA GLY A 429 -10.50 -12.93 24.92
C GLY A 429 -9.20 -12.25 24.53
N TYR A 430 -8.75 -11.30 25.35
CA TYR A 430 -7.43 -10.67 25.32
C TYR A 430 -7.03 -10.10 26.70
N ARG A 431 -5.82 -9.54 26.86
CA ARG A 431 -5.38 -8.79 28.06
C ARG A 431 -5.23 -7.30 27.73
N GLY A 432 -5.86 -6.44 28.52
CA GLY A 432 -5.78 -4.98 28.41
C GLY A 432 -4.40 -4.42 28.82
N ASP A 433 -4.18 -3.14 28.56
CA ASP A 433 -2.97 -2.43 29.01
C ASP A 433 -3.00 -2.08 30.51
N ASP A 434 -4.16 -2.21 31.15
CA ASP A 434 -4.37 -2.20 32.60
C ASP A 434 -4.12 -3.57 33.27
N GLU A 435 -3.61 -4.53 32.50
CA GLU A 435 -3.29 -5.92 32.86
C GLU A 435 -4.48 -6.89 33.08
N HIS A 436 -5.74 -6.45 33.01
CA HIS A 436 -6.90 -7.33 33.17
C HIS A 436 -7.22 -8.17 31.92
N SER A 437 -7.97 -9.26 32.10
CA SER A 437 -8.42 -10.15 31.02
C SER A 437 -9.87 -9.84 30.63
N TYR A 438 -10.16 -9.79 29.33
CA TYR A 438 -11.44 -9.34 28.76
C TYR A 438 -12.00 -10.31 27.72
N ASP A 439 -13.33 -10.33 27.58
CA ASP A 439 -14.07 -10.87 26.43
C ASP A 439 -13.95 -12.39 26.13
N GLU A 440 -13.65 -13.26 27.11
CA GLU A 440 -13.81 -14.72 26.88
C GLU A 440 -15.25 -15.04 26.42
N GLY A 441 -15.35 -15.69 25.25
CA GLY A 441 -16.63 -16.01 24.61
C GLY A 441 -17.14 -14.94 23.64
N GLU A 442 -16.67 -13.69 23.73
CA GLU A 442 -17.11 -12.58 22.89
C GLU A 442 -16.09 -12.17 21.81
N SER A 443 -14.79 -12.14 22.12
CA SER A 443 -13.77 -11.71 21.18
C SER A 443 -12.47 -12.53 21.24
N THR A 444 -11.58 -12.30 20.28
CA THR A 444 -10.14 -12.55 20.47
C THR A 444 -9.30 -11.66 19.55
N ILE A 445 -8.04 -11.48 19.92
CA ILE A 445 -7.08 -10.63 19.21
C ILE A 445 -5.82 -11.43 18.88
N PHE A 446 -5.35 -11.34 17.64
CA PHE A 446 -4.00 -11.74 17.24
C PHE A 446 -3.08 -10.53 17.07
N TRP A 447 -1.80 -10.69 17.39
CA TRP A 447 -0.77 -9.71 17.02
C TRP A 447 -0.38 -9.82 15.54
N SER A 448 -0.01 -8.68 14.96
CA SER A 448 0.86 -8.57 13.80
C SER A 448 2.28 -8.21 14.25
N SER A 449 3.30 -8.60 13.48
CA SER A 449 4.67 -8.07 13.64
C SER A 449 4.84 -6.63 13.15
N THR A 450 3.84 -6.06 12.48
CA THR A 450 3.89 -4.68 11.98
C THR A 450 3.58 -3.65 13.07
N GLU A 451 4.54 -2.76 13.31
CA GLU A 451 4.34 -1.54 14.12
C GLU A 451 3.36 -0.57 13.45
N LEU A 452 2.51 0.08 14.25
CA LEU A 452 1.63 1.17 13.81
C LEU A 452 2.17 2.52 14.26
N TYR A 453 2.49 2.66 15.56
CA TYR A 453 3.13 3.83 16.17
C TYR A 453 4.04 3.40 17.32
N ARG A 454 4.91 4.29 17.82
CA ARG A 454 5.91 4.04 18.88
C ARG A 454 5.45 3.11 20.02
N ASN A 455 4.22 3.27 20.51
CA ASN A 455 3.65 2.47 21.61
C ASN A 455 2.58 1.46 21.17
N TYR A 456 2.19 1.40 19.89
CA TYR A 456 1.09 0.60 19.37
C TYR A 456 1.50 -0.25 18.17
N ALA A 457 1.12 -1.52 18.15
CA ALA A 457 1.27 -2.40 16.99
C ALA A 457 -0.09 -2.82 16.45
N TYR A 458 -0.10 -3.26 15.19
CA TYR A 458 -1.31 -3.82 14.58
C TYR A 458 -1.68 -5.15 15.23
N GLY A 459 -2.98 -5.39 15.33
CA GLY A 459 -3.58 -6.68 15.64
C GLY A 459 -4.94 -6.82 14.95
N TRP A 460 -5.55 -7.99 15.08
CA TRP A 460 -6.75 -8.35 14.33
C TRP A 460 -7.85 -8.83 15.27
N PHE A 461 -8.98 -8.12 15.31
CA PHE A 461 -10.07 -8.36 16.25
C PHE A 461 -11.17 -9.21 15.64
N PHE A 462 -11.29 -10.45 16.12
CA PHE A 462 -12.41 -11.33 15.83
C PHE A 462 -13.46 -11.16 16.94
N ASN A 463 -14.73 -10.91 16.58
CA ASN A 463 -15.83 -10.77 17.54
C ASN A 463 -17.04 -11.64 17.17
N TYR A 464 -17.86 -12.02 18.15
CA TYR A 464 -19.04 -12.84 17.94
C TYR A 464 -20.09 -12.18 17.02
N ASN A 465 -20.23 -10.85 17.04
CA ASN A 465 -21.35 -10.14 16.39
C ASN A 465 -21.06 -9.62 14.97
N ILE A 466 -19.83 -9.76 14.48
CA ILE A 466 -19.42 -9.40 13.11
C ILE A 466 -18.75 -10.57 12.41
N ASP A 467 -18.79 -10.54 11.08
CA ASP A 467 -18.17 -11.52 10.18
C ASP A 467 -16.94 -10.96 9.44
N ASP A 468 -16.66 -9.66 9.62
CA ASP A 468 -15.44 -8.93 9.24
C ASP A 468 -14.34 -9.09 10.32
N VAL A 469 -13.10 -8.71 10.01
CA VAL A 469 -11.94 -8.71 10.93
C VAL A 469 -11.30 -7.33 10.96
N PRO A 470 -11.86 -6.36 11.71
CA PRO A 470 -11.32 -5.01 11.79
C PRO A 470 -9.93 -4.95 12.45
N ASP A 471 -9.16 -3.93 12.06
CA ASP A 471 -7.91 -3.54 12.74
C ASP A 471 -8.15 -3.34 14.24
N ALA A 472 -7.25 -3.88 15.05
CA ALA A 472 -7.10 -3.54 16.46
C ALA A 472 -5.74 -2.89 16.70
N TRP A 473 -5.69 -1.90 17.58
CA TRP A 473 -4.46 -1.20 17.94
C TRP A 473 -4.22 -1.39 19.43
N LEU A 474 -3.16 -2.11 19.80
CA LEU A 474 -2.91 -2.49 21.20
C LEU A 474 -1.56 -1.96 21.68
N ASN A 475 -1.49 -1.64 22.98
CA ASN A 475 -0.31 -1.07 23.60
C ASN A 475 0.77 -2.15 23.78
N LYS A 476 1.89 -2.02 23.07
CA LYS A 476 2.99 -3.00 23.00
C LYS A 476 3.57 -3.39 24.36
N LEU A 477 3.47 -2.50 25.35
CA LEU A 477 4.13 -2.64 26.65
C LEU A 477 3.39 -3.58 27.59
N ASN A 478 2.05 -3.49 27.63
CA ASN A 478 1.22 -4.13 28.66
C ASN A 478 0.09 -5.00 28.08
N SER A 479 -0.45 -4.66 26.90
CA SER A 479 -1.53 -5.44 26.29
C SER A 479 -1.04 -6.83 25.89
N GLY A 480 -1.87 -7.85 26.10
CA GLY A 480 -1.59 -9.21 25.69
C GLY A 480 -2.58 -9.68 24.61
N ALA A 481 -2.06 -10.19 23.50
CA ALA A 481 -2.83 -10.81 22.42
C ALA A 481 -2.22 -12.16 22.01
N TYR A 482 -2.97 -12.98 21.28
CA TYR A 482 -2.52 -14.30 20.88
C TYR A 482 -1.52 -14.25 19.71
N VAL A 483 -0.64 -15.25 19.67
CA VAL A 483 0.30 -15.48 18.56
C VAL A 483 -0.12 -16.72 17.80
N ARG A 484 -0.07 -16.62 16.47
CA ARG A 484 -0.34 -17.70 15.54
C ARG A 484 0.68 -17.58 14.40
N CYS A 485 1.71 -18.41 14.45
CA CYS A 485 2.85 -18.24 13.57
C CYS A 485 2.52 -18.66 12.14
N LEU A 486 3.15 -17.98 11.18
CA LEU A 486 3.16 -18.32 9.76
C LEU A 486 4.50 -19.02 9.45
N ARG A 487 4.48 -20.07 8.62
CA ARG A 487 5.69 -20.78 8.19
C ARG A 487 6.43 -19.98 7.12
N ASP A 488 7.74 -19.94 7.24
CA ASP A 488 8.64 -19.37 6.24
C ASP A 488 8.43 -20.07 4.88
N SER A 489 8.44 -19.28 3.81
CA SER A 489 8.21 -19.76 2.45
C SER A 489 9.35 -20.69 2.00
N SER A 490 8.98 -21.85 1.49
CA SER A 490 9.92 -22.94 1.16
C SER A 490 9.91 -23.22 -0.34
N GLU A 491 10.98 -22.83 -1.03
CA GLU A 491 11.28 -23.41 -2.35
C GLU A 491 11.81 -24.85 -2.22
N GLY A 492 11.97 -25.54 -3.35
CA GLY A 492 11.99 -27.01 -3.40
C GLY A 492 13.22 -27.72 -2.82
N SER A 493 12.98 -28.91 -2.27
CA SER A 493 13.96 -29.98 -2.01
C SER A 493 14.76 -30.32 -3.29
N GLU A 494 16.04 -30.70 -3.28
CA GLU A 494 16.99 -31.08 -2.20
C GLU A 494 18.17 -30.08 -2.17
N THR A 495 18.96 -29.89 -1.09
CA THR A 495 19.67 -30.90 -0.27
C THR A 495 19.94 -30.44 1.17
N SER A 496 20.46 -31.36 2.00
CA SER A 496 20.85 -31.07 3.38
C SER A 496 22.15 -30.26 3.47
N SER A 497 22.04 -28.96 3.72
CA SER A 497 23.11 -28.14 4.29
C SER A 497 22.56 -26.98 5.12
N SER A 498 23.39 -26.48 6.04
CA SER A 498 23.18 -25.17 6.67
C SER A 498 23.31 -24.09 5.59
N SER A 499 22.27 -23.31 5.33
CA SER A 499 22.31 -22.14 4.46
C SER A 499 23.05 -20.96 5.12
N SER A 500 24.34 -21.15 5.39
CA SER A 500 25.27 -20.03 5.52
C SER A 500 25.30 -19.27 4.20
N VAL A 501 25.24 -17.94 4.27
CA VAL A 501 25.52 -17.07 3.13
C VAL A 501 26.88 -17.48 2.51
N GLU A 502 26.86 -17.96 1.27
CA GLU A 502 28.08 -18.30 0.55
C GLU A 502 28.69 -17.04 -0.06
N TYR A 503 29.74 -16.53 0.59
CA TYR A 503 30.49 -15.38 0.13
C TYR A 503 31.46 -15.76 -1.00
N GLY A 504 31.43 -14.98 -2.07
CA GLY A 504 32.55 -14.89 -3.01
C GLY A 504 33.73 -14.15 -2.37
N SER A 505 34.82 -14.00 -3.12
CA SER A 505 35.99 -13.25 -2.67
C SER A 505 36.60 -12.40 -3.79
N LEU A 506 37.19 -11.29 -3.36
CA LEU A 506 37.91 -10.33 -4.18
C LEU A 506 39.26 -10.03 -3.51
N THR A 507 40.36 -10.18 -4.23
CA THR A 507 41.65 -9.62 -3.82
C THR A 507 41.86 -8.28 -4.52
N ASP A 508 41.98 -7.19 -3.78
CA ASP A 508 42.43 -5.92 -4.34
C ASP A 508 43.92 -6.02 -4.67
N SER A 509 44.26 -5.86 -5.95
CA SER A 509 45.63 -6.00 -6.44
C SER A 509 46.55 -4.84 -6.08
N ARG A 510 45.99 -3.76 -5.50
CA ARG A 510 46.72 -2.53 -5.16
C ARG A 510 47.40 -2.59 -3.78
N ASP A 511 46.75 -3.25 -2.81
CA ASP A 511 47.25 -3.43 -1.44
C ASP A 511 47.32 -4.90 -0.97
N GLY A 512 46.69 -5.82 -1.69
CA GLY A 512 46.61 -7.24 -1.34
C GLY A 512 45.50 -7.59 -0.35
N GLN A 513 44.62 -6.64 -0.01
CA GLN A 513 43.49 -6.88 0.89
C GLN A 513 42.48 -7.82 0.22
N ASN A 514 42.03 -8.83 0.96
CA ASN A 514 40.93 -9.70 0.53
C ASN A 514 39.62 -9.19 1.15
N TYR A 515 38.57 -9.13 0.34
CA TYR A 515 37.21 -8.76 0.72
C TYR A 515 36.26 -9.91 0.37
N LYS A 516 35.25 -10.13 1.21
CA LYS A 516 34.08 -10.95 0.87
C LYS A 516 33.19 -10.22 -0.12
N THR A 517 32.60 -10.97 -1.05
CA THR A 517 31.60 -10.46 -2.00
C THR A 517 30.30 -11.27 -1.93
N ILE A 518 29.19 -10.67 -2.30
CA ILE A 518 27.86 -11.27 -2.23
C ILE A 518 26.98 -10.77 -3.37
N THR A 519 26.15 -11.64 -3.96
CA THR A 519 25.19 -11.24 -5.00
C THR A 519 23.80 -11.08 -4.38
N ILE A 520 23.22 -9.89 -4.54
CA ILE A 520 21.90 -9.52 -4.05
C ILE A 520 21.08 -9.09 -5.28
N GLY A 521 20.05 -9.87 -5.61
CA GLY A 521 19.34 -9.73 -6.89
C GLY A 521 20.28 -9.92 -8.08
N THR A 522 20.41 -8.88 -8.91
CA THR A 522 21.31 -8.87 -10.08
C THR A 522 22.68 -8.22 -9.81
N GLN A 523 22.94 -7.76 -8.59
CA GLN A 523 24.11 -6.94 -8.24
C GLN A 523 25.09 -7.70 -7.34
N THR A 524 26.38 -7.70 -7.68
CA THR A 524 27.43 -8.31 -6.84
C THR A 524 28.20 -7.25 -6.07
N TRP A 525 27.97 -7.19 -4.76
CA TRP A 525 28.49 -6.19 -3.83
C TRP A 525 29.72 -6.71 -3.08
N MET A 526 30.58 -5.79 -2.62
CA MET A 526 31.43 -6.07 -1.45
C MET A 526 30.55 -6.18 -0.19
N ALA A 527 30.72 -7.24 0.59
CA ALA A 527 30.07 -7.39 1.90
C ALA A 527 30.85 -6.68 3.03
N GLU A 528 32.10 -6.31 2.76
CA GLU A 528 33.00 -5.60 3.68
C GLU A 528 33.31 -4.20 3.14
N ASN A 529 33.56 -3.24 4.03
CA ASN A 529 33.84 -1.86 3.62
C ASN A 529 35.26 -1.74 3.06
N LEU A 530 35.44 -0.91 2.04
CA LEU A 530 36.74 -0.69 1.42
C LEU A 530 37.74 -0.10 2.43
N ASN A 531 38.89 -0.74 2.59
CA ASN A 531 39.98 -0.33 3.49
C ASN A 531 41.25 0.14 2.74
N TYR A 532 41.14 0.34 1.42
CA TYR A 532 42.22 0.78 0.56
C TYR A 532 42.76 2.16 0.97
N ASN A 533 44.08 2.29 1.15
CA ASN A 533 44.71 3.55 1.51
C ASN A 533 45.20 4.30 0.25
N PRO A 534 44.58 5.44 -0.16
CA PRO A 534 45.03 6.20 -1.32
C PRO A 534 46.35 6.96 -1.10
N GLY A 535 46.83 7.08 0.14
CA GLY A 535 48.04 7.83 0.47
C GLY A 535 47.78 9.32 0.68
N ASP A 536 48.67 10.17 0.17
CA ASP A 536 48.57 11.63 0.33
C ASP A 536 47.57 12.25 -0.65
N VAL A 537 46.36 12.48 -0.17
CA VAL A 537 45.25 13.08 -0.91
C VAL A 537 45.20 14.62 -0.83
N SER A 538 46.18 15.28 -0.18
CA SER A 538 46.17 16.74 0.04
C SER A 538 46.15 17.59 -1.24
N SER A 539 46.53 16.99 -2.37
CA SER A 539 46.44 17.60 -3.71
C SER A 539 45.03 17.67 -4.30
N MET A 540 44.07 16.88 -3.80
CA MET A 540 42.70 16.81 -4.33
C MET A 540 41.82 17.99 -3.86
N GLY A 541 42.07 18.53 -2.66
CA GLY A 541 41.32 19.66 -2.10
C GLY A 541 41.69 19.97 -0.66
N SER A 542 41.32 21.15 -0.16
CA SER A 542 41.62 21.59 1.21
C SER A 542 40.92 20.79 2.32
N TYR A 543 39.93 19.98 1.94
CA TYR A 543 39.19 19.08 2.83
C TYR A 543 39.43 17.60 2.50
N ALA A 544 40.21 17.29 1.45
CA ALA A 544 40.40 15.93 0.98
C ALA A 544 41.07 15.07 2.06
N TRP A 545 40.39 14.00 2.47
CA TRP A 545 40.82 13.18 3.59
C TRP A 545 40.34 11.73 3.44
N SER A 546 41.20 10.79 3.83
CA SER A 546 40.84 9.39 4.05
C SER A 546 41.62 8.82 5.22
N GLY A 547 40.95 8.03 6.06
CA GLY A 547 41.53 7.50 7.28
C GLY A 547 40.59 6.53 7.99
N CYS A 548 41.04 6.09 9.16
CA CYS A 548 40.26 5.23 10.04
C CYS A 548 39.37 6.06 10.98
N TYR A 549 38.31 5.48 11.55
CA TYR A 549 37.50 6.19 12.55
C TYR A 549 38.36 6.56 13.79
N GLY A 550 38.38 7.86 14.13
CA GLY A 550 39.19 8.45 15.19
C GLY A 550 40.58 8.94 14.77
N ASP A 551 40.98 8.76 13.50
CA ASP A 551 42.30 9.16 13.00
C ASP A 551 42.45 10.69 12.91
N GLY A 552 43.29 11.25 13.78
CA GLY A 552 43.60 12.68 13.85
C GLY A 552 42.53 13.57 14.48
N GLY A 553 41.50 13.01 15.13
CA GLY A 553 40.34 13.77 15.63
C GLY A 553 39.85 13.35 17.03
N TYR A 554 38.81 14.07 17.49
CA TYR A 554 38.06 13.75 18.72
C TYR A 554 36.88 12.83 18.36
N ASP A 555 36.65 11.77 19.13
CA ASP A 555 35.48 10.90 19.00
C ASP A 555 34.43 11.30 20.05
N TYR A 556 33.30 11.84 19.58
CA TYR A 556 32.17 12.22 20.43
C TYR A 556 31.43 11.01 21.00
N SER A 557 31.30 9.93 20.23
CA SER A 557 30.59 8.70 20.65
C SER A 557 31.27 7.96 21.81
N SER A 558 32.58 8.12 22.02
CA SER A 558 33.26 7.69 23.26
C SER A 558 33.77 8.85 24.14
N ASN A 559 33.53 10.11 23.74
CA ASN A 559 33.91 11.34 24.42
C ASN A 559 35.42 11.39 24.79
N LYS A 560 36.29 11.03 23.83
CA LYS A 560 37.76 11.05 23.98
C LYS A 560 38.48 11.10 22.62
N ASN A 561 39.79 11.31 22.63
CA ASN A 561 40.63 10.92 21.51
C ASN A 561 40.91 9.41 21.58
N LEU A 562 40.91 8.72 20.45
CA LEU A 562 41.25 7.29 20.39
C LEU A 562 42.77 7.06 20.37
N THR A 563 43.19 5.89 20.83
CA THR A 563 44.59 5.43 20.72
C THR A 563 44.86 4.85 19.33
N ALA A 564 46.14 4.83 18.90
CA ALA A 564 46.52 4.28 17.59
C ALA A 564 46.11 2.81 17.41
N GLU A 565 46.04 2.03 18.50
CA GLU A 565 45.61 0.63 18.50
C GLU A 565 44.09 0.51 18.29
N GLU A 566 43.28 1.38 18.91
CA GLU A 566 41.84 1.49 18.67
C GLU A 566 41.51 1.97 17.25
N ILE A 567 42.26 2.96 16.75
CA ILE A 567 42.12 3.50 15.38
C ILE A 567 42.42 2.41 14.33
N ALA A 568 43.46 1.60 14.55
CA ALA A 568 43.79 0.46 13.68
C ALA A 568 42.73 -0.66 13.76
N ALA A 569 42.18 -0.95 14.94
CA ALA A 569 41.10 -1.91 15.12
C ALA A 569 39.80 -1.45 14.43
N ASN A 570 39.49 -0.15 14.47
CA ASN A 570 38.37 0.44 13.73
C ASN A 570 38.54 0.24 12.22
N CYS A 571 39.71 0.51 11.65
CA CYS A 571 39.98 0.26 10.22
C CYS A 571 39.79 -1.22 9.83
N THR A 572 40.24 -2.14 10.68
CA THR A 572 40.06 -3.60 10.47
C THR A 572 38.60 -4.03 10.54
N THR A 573 37.75 -3.32 11.30
CA THR A 573 36.35 -3.72 11.58
C THR A 573 35.36 -3.03 10.65
N TYR A 574 35.56 -1.74 10.36
CA TYR A 574 34.60 -0.88 9.65
C TYR A 574 35.13 -0.35 8.31
N GLY A 575 36.35 -0.71 7.91
CA GLY A 575 37.03 -0.17 6.74
C GLY A 575 37.49 1.28 6.93
N ARG A 576 37.70 1.98 5.82
CA ARG A 576 38.07 3.40 5.80
C ARG A 576 36.88 4.30 5.53
N LEU A 577 37.01 5.51 6.05
CA LEU A 577 36.19 6.66 5.68
C LEU A 577 36.94 7.49 4.62
N TYR A 578 36.20 8.08 3.68
CA TYR A 578 36.70 8.90 2.59
C TYR A 578 35.82 10.14 2.43
N THR A 579 36.39 11.32 2.20
CA THR A 579 35.63 12.46 1.69
C THR A 579 35.26 12.24 0.22
N TRP A 580 34.21 12.90 -0.27
CA TRP A 580 33.59 12.49 -1.53
C TRP A 580 34.51 12.63 -2.74
N GLU A 581 35.35 13.67 -2.81
CA GLU A 581 36.34 13.78 -3.91
C GLU A 581 37.39 12.66 -3.91
N VAL A 582 37.70 12.09 -2.74
CA VAL A 582 38.60 10.95 -2.61
C VAL A 582 37.88 9.65 -2.97
N ALA A 583 36.61 9.49 -2.59
CA ALA A 583 35.79 8.35 -3.01
C ALA A 583 35.59 8.31 -4.54
N MET A 584 35.45 9.48 -5.16
CA MET A 584 35.33 9.67 -6.62
C MET A 584 36.66 9.58 -7.38
N ASP A 585 37.81 9.59 -6.69
CA ASP A 585 39.17 9.64 -7.28
C ASP A 585 39.37 10.86 -8.23
N GLU A 586 38.72 12.00 -7.94
CA GLU A 586 38.67 13.17 -8.84
C GLU A 586 38.62 14.52 -8.09
N ALA A 587 39.73 15.28 -8.18
CA ALA A 587 39.92 16.60 -7.59
C ALA A 587 39.02 17.72 -8.17
N ALA A 588 38.44 17.50 -9.36
CA ALA A 588 37.41 18.38 -9.93
C ALA A 588 36.09 18.32 -9.14
N CYS A 589 35.82 17.22 -8.44
CA CYS A 589 34.53 16.96 -7.78
C CYS A 589 34.44 17.47 -6.32
N THR A 590 35.52 18.09 -5.82
CA THR A 590 35.63 18.59 -4.44
C THR A 590 34.59 19.64 -4.04
N TYR A 591 34.34 19.73 -2.73
CA TYR A 591 33.43 20.69 -2.10
C TYR A 591 33.50 22.10 -2.72
N GLY A 592 32.33 22.64 -3.07
CA GLY A 592 32.19 23.94 -3.73
C GLY A 592 32.25 23.89 -5.26
N LYS A 593 32.50 22.72 -5.86
CA LYS A 593 32.49 22.51 -7.32
C LYS A 593 31.42 21.48 -7.71
N THR A 594 30.85 21.64 -8.90
CA THR A 594 29.98 20.64 -9.53
C THR A 594 30.83 19.62 -10.28
N CYS A 595 30.61 18.35 -10.00
CA CYS A 595 31.27 17.20 -10.61
C CYS A 595 30.62 16.83 -11.97
N GLY A 596 29.30 17.03 -12.08
CA GLY A 596 28.51 16.78 -13.29
C GLY A 596 28.06 15.33 -13.46
N VAL A 597 28.22 14.49 -12.43
CA VAL A 597 27.86 13.06 -12.46
C VAL A 597 26.39 12.87 -12.15
N SER A 598 25.66 12.33 -13.12
CA SER A 598 24.24 11.98 -13.00
C SER A 598 23.98 10.85 -12.00
N LEU A 599 22.77 10.81 -11.43
CA LEU A 599 22.30 9.73 -10.54
C LEU A 599 22.35 8.31 -11.16
N ASN A 600 22.49 8.19 -12.48
CA ASN A 600 22.67 6.94 -13.22
C ASN A 600 23.69 7.14 -14.37
N PRO A 601 25.00 7.09 -14.11
CA PRO A 601 26.02 7.37 -15.12
C PRO A 601 26.12 6.19 -16.11
N THR A 602 26.09 6.46 -17.42
CA THR A 602 26.16 5.40 -18.46
C THR A 602 27.53 4.70 -18.55
N THR A 603 28.50 5.18 -17.79
CA THR A 603 29.79 4.53 -17.53
C THR A 603 29.97 4.55 -16.01
N PRO A 604 30.07 3.40 -15.32
CA PRO A 604 30.22 3.36 -13.87
C PRO A 604 31.44 4.15 -13.38
N VAL A 605 31.30 4.86 -12.26
CA VAL A 605 32.37 5.67 -11.69
C VAL A 605 33.25 4.78 -10.81
N ARG A 606 34.34 4.23 -11.37
CA ARG A 606 35.28 3.38 -10.63
C ARG A 606 35.68 4.03 -9.29
N GLY A 607 36.07 5.30 -9.34
CA GLY A 607 36.57 6.03 -8.18
C GLY A 607 37.68 5.26 -7.46
N VAL A 608 37.60 5.26 -6.12
CA VAL A 608 38.53 4.59 -5.22
C VAL A 608 38.44 3.05 -5.25
N CYS A 609 37.43 2.46 -5.89
CA CYS A 609 37.26 1.00 -6.00
C CYS A 609 38.33 0.34 -6.91
N PRO A 610 38.60 -0.97 -6.72
CA PRO A 610 39.56 -1.71 -7.56
C PRO A 610 39.05 -1.89 -9.00
N GLN A 611 39.92 -2.31 -9.91
CA GLN A 611 39.53 -2.53 -11.31
C GLN A 611 38.50 -3.67 -11.45
N GLY A 612 37.42 -3.45 -12.20
CA GLY A 612 36.28 -4.36 -12.28
C GLY A 612 35.18 -4.08 -11.25
N TRP A 613 35.31 -2.98 -10.50
CA TRP A 613 34.42 -2.55 -9.43
C TRP A 613 34.31 -1.02 -9.40
N HIS A 614 33.17 -0.50 -8.96
CA HIS A 614 32.89 0.93 -8.94
C HIS A 614 32.21 1.43 -7.66
N LEU A 615 32.27 2.75 -7.47
CA LEU A 615 31.49 3.45 -6.46
C LEU A 615 30.01 3.47 -6.92
N PRO A 616 29.06 2.88 -6.19
CA PRO A 616 27.69 2.70 -6.66
C PRO A 616 26.97 4.02 -6.90
N SER A 617 26.24 4.13 -8.00
CA SER A 617 25.36 5.26 -8.28
C SER A 617 24.09 5.24 -7.43
N TYR A 618 23.31 6.32 -7.48
CA TYR A 618 22.07 6.45 -6.71
C TYR A 618 21.03 5.41 -7.19
N ARG A 619 20.93 5.17 -8.50
CA ARG A 619 20.04 4.12 -9.04
C ARG A 619 20.50 2.70 -8.69
N GLU A 620 21.79 2.48 -8.50
CA GLU A 620 22.28 1.16 -8.07
C GLU A 620 21.97 0.89 -6.60
N PHE A 621 22.03 1.89 -5.72
CA PHE A 621 21.47 1.74 -4.37
C PHE A 621 19.93 1.66 -4.37
N GLU A 622 19.21 2.39 -5.24
CA GLU A 622 17.75 2.17 -5.40
C GLU A 622 17.44 0.73 -5.82
N THR A 623 18.26 0.13 -6.69
CA THR A 623 18.06 -1.24 -7.17
C THR A 623 18.27 -2.26 -6.03
N LEU A 624 19.29 -2.06 -5.20
CA LEU A 624 19.49 -2.87 -3.98
C LEU A 624 18.30 -2.75 -3.03
N ILE A 625 17.84 -1.53 -2.76
CA ILE A 625 16.73 -1.30 -1.82
C ILE A 625 15.42 -1.88 -2.39
N ASN A 626 15.09 -1.67 -3.67
CA ASN A 626 13.88 -2.21 -4.29
C ASN A 626 13.87 -3.76 -4.40
N TYR A 627 15.03 -4.40 -4.46
CA TYR A 627 15.11 -5.87 -4.42
C TYR A 627 14.70 -6.43 -3.05
N ILE A 628 14.99 -5.69 -1.98
CA ILE A 628 14.75 -6.09 -0.59
C ILE A 628 13.37 -5.61 -0.11
N ASP A 629 13.02 -4.37 -0.45
CA ASP A 629 11.75 -3.70 -0.14
C ASP A 629 11.15 -3.10 -1.43
N PRO A 630 10.37 -3.87 -2.19
CA PRO A 630 9.71 -3.40 -3.42
C PRO A 630 8.70 -2.25 -3.22
N SER A 631 8.37 -1.88 -1.98
CA SER A 631 7.50 -0.72 -1.71
C SER A 631 8.22 0.62 -1.84
N PHE A 632 9.56 0.62 -1.82
CA PHE A 632 10.41 1.82 -1.89
C PHE A 632 10.26 2.58 -3.23
N GLY A 633 10.12 1.86 -4.35
CA GLY A 633 10.00 2.44 -5.67
C GLY A 633 11.30 3.01 -6.24
N TYR A 634 11.26 3.34 -7.54
CA TYR A 634 12.40 3.89 -8.29
C TYR A 634 12.13 5.33 -8.74
N GLY A 635 13.20 6.05 -9.07
CA GLY A 635 13.11 7.34 -9.77
C GLY A 635 13.22 8.57 -8.86
N HIS A 636 13.51 8.37 -7.57
CA HIS A 636 13.65 9.44 -6.57
C HIS A 636 14.80 10.40 -6.93
N THR A 637 14.75 11.63 -6.43
CA THR A 637 15.78 12.67 -6.70
C THR A 637 16.08 13.53 -5.47
N SER A 638 15.86 12.98 -4.28
CA SER A 638 15.95 13.67 -2.99
C SER A 638 16.19 12.68 -1.86
N LYS A 639 16.14 13.13 -0.60
CA LYS A 639 16.06 12.19 0.54
C LYS A 639 14.80 11.32 0.42
N VAL A 640 14.93 10.01 0.63
CA VAL A 640 13.85 9.02 0.64
C VAL A 640 14.23 7.83 1.53
N SER A 641 13.24 7.18 2.15
CA SER A 641 13.41 6.03 3.05
C SER A 641 12.60 4.83 2.57
N SER A 642 13.14 3.62 2.71
CA SER A 642 12.37 2.37 2.61
C SER A 642 11.48 2.18 3.85
N SER A 643 10.68 1.12 3.85
CA SER A 643 10.02 0.60 5.06
C SER A 643 11.02 -0.23 5.89
N THR A 644 11.61 -1.29 5.31
CA THR A 644 12.31 -2.35 6.08
C THR A 644 13.68 -2.78 5.55
N ALA A 645 14.12 -2.29 4.38
CA ALA A 645 15.38 -2.75 3.79
C ALA A 645 16.64 -2.53 4.65
N GLY A 646 16.62 -1.59 5.59
CA GLY A 646 17.74 -1.37 6.51
C GLY A 646 17.91 -2.53 7.49
N GLU A 647 16.82 -3.10 8.00
CA GLU A 647 16.85 -4.28 8.87
C GLU A 647 17.61 -5.45 8.21
N PHE A 648 17.32 -5.72 6.93
CA PHE A 648 17.93 -6.83 6.19
C PHE A 648 19.37 -6.57 5.71
N LEU A 649 19.79 -5.31 5.61
CA LEU A 649 21.15 -4.89 5.21
C LEU A 649 22.11 -4.76 6.40
N LYS A 650 21.61 -4.36 7.58
CA LYS A 650 22.39 -4.19 8.81
C LYS A 650 22.92 -5.54 9.33
N TYR A 651 24.15 -5.54 9.83
CA TYR A 651 24.79 -6.75 10.39
C TYR A 651 24.15 -7.19 11.73
N LYS A 652 24.28 -8.49 12.00
CA LYS A 652 23.72 -9.23 13.16
C LYS A 652 24.23 -8.78 14.54
N SER A 653 25.25 -7.92 14.60
CA SER A 653 25.80 -7.40 15.85
C SER A 653 26.54 -6.07 15.65
N GLY A 654 26.81 -5.36 16.76
CA GLY A 654 27.59 -4.11 16.79
C GLY A 654 26.76 -2.84 16.91
N TRP A 655 25.45 -2.90 16.63
CA TRP A 655 24.55 -1.75 16.66
C TRP A 655 24.09 -1.42 18.08
N LYS A 656 23.93 -0.12 18.35
CA LYS A 656 23.46 0.43 19.63
C LYS A 656 21.95 0.25 19.77
N PHE A 657 21.43 0.45 20.98
CA PHE A 657 20.01 0.35 21.37
C PHE A 657 19.27 -0.97 21.03
N GLY A 658 19.98 -1.99 20.52
CA GLY A 658 19.39 -3.24 20.05
C GLY A 658 19.19 -3.31 18.53
N GLY A 659 19.45 -2.20 17.81
CA GLY A 659 19.16 -1.97 16.39
C GLY A 659 19.96 -2.78 15.35
N ASN A 660 20.40 -3.97 15.71
CA ASN A 660 21.10 -4.89 14.82
C ASN A 660 20.14 -5.36 13.74
N GLY A 661 20.67 -5.62 12.54
CA GLY A 661 19.88 -6.19 11.46
C GLY A 661 19.88 -7.71 11.46
N THR A 662 19.08 -8.27 10.55
CA THR A 662 19.00 -9.71 10.29
C THR A 662 20.07 -10.20 9.31
N ASP A 663 20.79 -9.31 8.62
CA ASP A 663 21.78 -9.61 7.57
C ASP A 663 21.36 -10.79 6.68
N THR A 664 20.12 -10.75 6.20
CA THR A 664 19.46 -11.83 5.48
C THR A 664 20.09 -12.05 4.12
N TYR A 665 20.51 -10.97 3.46
CA TYR A 665 21.13 -11.00 2.14
C TYR A 665 22.67 -11.00 2.18
N GLY A 666 23.27 -11.09 3.37
CA GLY A 666 24.73 -11.12 3.51
C GLY A 666 25.43 -9.82 3.16
N PHE A 667 24.71 -8.69 3.13
CA PHE A 667 25.33 -7.39 2.88
C PHE A 667 26.33 -7.03 3.99
N SER A 668 26.07 -7.41 5.24
CA SER A 668 26.95 -7.16 6.39
C SER A 668 27.33 -5.69 6.58
N ALA A 669 26.35 -4.78 6.62
CA ALA A 669 26.61 -3.39 7.00
C ALA A 669 26.93 -3.26 8.50
N LEU A 670 28.14 -2.80 8.83
CA LEU A 670 28.57 -2.52 10.20
C LEU A 670 28.53 -1.00 10.49
N PRO A 671 28.15 -0.58 11.70
CA PRO A 671 27.91 0.82 12.04
C PRO A 671 29.22 1.57 12.32
N GLY A 672 29.95 1.90 11.25
CA GLY A 672 31.25 2.57 11.32
C GLY A 672 31.22 4.05 11.66
N GLY A 673 30.04 4.67 11.79
CA GLY A 673 29.88 6.11 12.00
C GLY A 673 30.37 6.95 10.82
N GLY A 674 30.85 8.16 11.12
CA GLY A 674 31.41 9.08 10.13
C GLY A 674 32.39 10.09 10.73
N ARG A 675 32.86 11.01 9.88
CA ARG A 675 33.72 12.15 10.26
C ARG A 675 33.15 13.44 9.68
N GLU A 676 33.05 14.47 10.50
CA GLU A 676 32.52 15.78 10.11
C GLU A 676 33.62 16.73 9.59
N ILE A 677 33.19 17.85 8.99
CA ILE A 677 34.04 18.87 8.35
C ILE A 677 35.23 19.36 9.21
N ALA A 678 35.05 19.58 10.51
CA ALA A 678 36.09 20.09 11.41
C ALA A 678 37.02 18.99 11.97
N GLY A 679 36.74 17.72 11.64
CA GLY A 679 37.61 16.58 11.88
C GLY A 679 37.27 15.74 13.10
N GLU A 680 36.16 16.03 13.75
CA GLU A 680 35.56 15.21 14.78
C GLU A 680 34.85 13.98 14.16
N PHE A 681 34.76 12.92 14.95
CA PHE A 681 34.14 11.66 14.59
C PHE A 681 32.95 11.40 15.51
N ASP A 682 31.85 10.88 14.94
CA ASP A 682 30.68 10.49 15.72
C ASP A 682 29.88 9.36 15.04
N TYR A 683 28.83 8.90 15.71
CA TYR A 683 27.87 7.89 15.26
C TYR A 683 28.42 6.45 15.12
N ILE A 684 29.60 6.12 15.66
CA ILE A 684 30.08 4.72 15.68
C ILE A 684 29.22 3.84 16.60
N GLY A 685 28.75 2.71 16.05
CA GLY A 685 27.72 1.88 16.65
C GLY A 685 26.29 2.34 16.35
N TYR A 686 26.07 3.56 15.90
CA TYR A 686 24.75 4.11 15.57
C TYR A 686 24.47 4.02 14.07
N ASP A 687 25.40 4.43 13.21
CA ASP A 687 25.13 4.60 11.77
C ASP A 687 26.10 3.81 10.88
N ALA A 688 25.61 3.26 9.76
CA ALA A 688 26.43 2.82 8.63
C ALA A 688 26.18 3.71 7.41
N ASN A 689 27.23 4.41 6.98
CA ASN A 689 27.20 5.48 5.99
C ASN A 689 28.00 5.08 4.73
N PHE A 690 27.37 4.99 3.56
CA PHE A 690 28.03 4.57 2.31
C PHE A 690 27.88 5.61 1.19
N TRP A 691 28.99 6.20 0.72
CA TRP A 691 28.94 7.16 -0.39
C TRP A 691 28.39 6.54 -1.68
N SER A 692 27.60 7.34 -2.42
CA SER A 692 27.25 7.09 -3.81
C SER A 692 28.06 8.00 -4.76
N SER A 693 28.20 7.59 -6.02
CA SER A 693 28.73 8.47 -7.07
C SER A 693 27.75 9.58 -7.51
N GLY A 694 26.50 9.55 -7.04
CA GLY A 694 25.47 10.53 -7.40
C GLY A 694 25.67 11.90 -6.75
N GLU A 695 25.78 12.95 -7.55
CA GLU A 695 25.82 14.33 -7.09
C GLU A 695 24.41 14.89 -6.82
N ASP A 696 24.26 15.66 -5.74
CA ASP A 696 23.05 16.43 -5.41
C ASP A 696 23.23 17.89 -5.85
N TYR A 697 24.24 18.56 -5.30
CA TYR A 697 24.65 19.92 -5.67
C TYR A 697 26.18 20.07 -5.51
N SER A 698 26.74 21.24 -5.86
CA SER A 698 28.19 21.51 -5.76
C SER A 698 28.82 21.24 -4.38
N ASN A 699 28.00 21.27 -3.32
CA ASN A 699 28.42 21.02 -1.94
C ASN A 699 28.04 19.62 -1.42
N ASN A 700 27.11 18.93 -2.08
CA ASN A 700 26.43 17.75 -1.54
C ASN A 700 26.56 16.55 -2.48
N ALA A 701 26.65 15.35 -1.91
CA ALA A 701 26.49 14.10 -2.65
C ALA A 701 25.51 13.17 -1.92
N PHE A 702 24.96 12.22 -2.66
CA PHE A 702 24.07 11.21 -2.10
C PHE A 702 24.85 10.07 -1.43
N PHE A 703 24.23 9.45 -0.43
CA PHE A 703 24.77 8.31 0.30
C PHE A 703 23.63 7.39 0.77
N LEU A 704 23.93 6.09 0.92
CA LEU A 704 23.08 5.15 1.64
C LEU A 704 23.37 5.28 3.14
N ASP A 705 22.29 5.39 3.91
CA ASP A 705 22.25 5.73 5.32
C ASP A 705 21.41 4.69 6.07
N LEU A 706 22.00 4.02 7.06
CA LEU A 706 21.37 2.98 7.89
C LEU A 706 21.58 3.34 9.37
N ASP A 707 20.50 3.60 10.12
CA ASP A 707 20.52 3.97 11.54
C ASP A 707 20.17 2.77 12.45
N SER A 708 20.77 2.71 13.63
CA SER A 708 20.40 1.86 14.76
C SER A 708 18.94 1.99 15.22
N ALA A 709 18.33 3.17 15.14
CA ALA A 709 16.98 3.42 15.63
C ALA A 709 15.87 3.01 14.67
N GLU A 710 16.19 2.76 13.40
CA GLU A 710 15.23 2.59 12.30
C GLU A 710 15.41 1.26 11.56
N GLU A 711 14.32 0.72 10.99
CA GLU A 711 14.35 -0.44 10.09
C GLU A 711 14.56 -0.04 8.62
N SER A 712 14.47 1.25 8.31
CA SER A 712 14.58 1.77 6.95
C SER A 712 16.02 1.83 6.43
N ALA A 713 16.17 1.59 5.12
CA ALA A 713 17.32 2.01 4.34
C ALA A 713 17.01 3.38 3.72
N ILE A 714 17.88 4.36 3.93
CA ILE A 714 17.62 5.74 3.56
C ILE A 714 18.62 6.18 2.50
N LEU A 715 18.13 6.63 1.33
CA LEU A 715 18.94 7.41 0.41
C LEU A 715 18.89 8.86 0.87
N ASN A 716 20.02 9.37 1.32
CA ASN A 716 20.16 10.66 1.98
C ASN A 716 21.26 11.47 1.27
N TYR A 717 21.40 12.77 1.57
CA TYR A 717 22.46 13.62 1.02
C TYR A 717 23.25 14.29 2.13
N SER A 718 24.56 14.43 1.93
CA SER A 718 25.48 14.98 2.93
C SER A 718 26.57 15.81 2.27
N ASN A 719 27.26 16.63 3.07
CA ASN A 719 28.31 17.50 2.58
C ASN A 719 29.51 16.66 2.11
N LYS A 720 30.03 16.97 0.92
CA LYS A 720 31.16 16.27 0.29
C LYS A 720 32.43 16.21 1.14
N ASN A 721 32.60 17.18 2.05
CA ASN A 721 33.76 17.28 2.94
C ASN A 721 33.64 16.49 4.26
N ASN A 722 32.48 15.86 4.53
CA ASN A 722 32.36 14.82 5.55
C ASN A 722 32.93 13.51 4.98
N ALA A 723 33.41 12.60 5.84
CA ALA A 723 33.92 11.31 5.41
C ALA A 723 32.96 10.17 5.78
N LYS A 724 32.65 9.33 4.79
CA LYS A 724 31.78 8.15 4.88
C LYS A 724 32.48 6.92 4.29
N SER A 725 31.98 5.73 4.56
CA SER A 725 32.55 4.49 4.01
C SER A 725 32.29 4.37 2.51
N VAL A 726 33.07 3.52 1.85
CA VAL A 726 32.83 3.07 0.47
C VAL A 726 32.60 1.57 0.47
N ARG A 727 31.64 1.12 -0.34
CA ARG A 727 31.28 -0.28 -0.53
C ARG A 727 31.01 -0.50 -2.02
N CYS A 728 31.93 -1.18 -2.68
CA CYS A 728 31.95 -1.22 -4.15
C CYS A 728 30.93 -2.24 -4.70
N LEU A 729 30.44 -1.95 -5.90
CA LEU A 729 29.62 -2.82 -6.74
C LEU A 729 30.47 -3.30 -7.94
N GLN A 730 30.22 -4.52 -8.42
CA GLN A 730 30.96 -5.10 -9.55
C GLN A 730 30.49 -4.55 -10.91
N ASP A 731 31.43 -4.36 -11.85
CA ASP A 731 31.20 -3.94 -13.25
C ASP A 731 30.50 -5.01 -14.12
#